data_AF-A0A1R3TGR2-F1
#
_entry.id   AF-A0A1R3TGR2-F1
#
_cell.length_a   1.000
_cell.length_b   1.000
_cell.length_c   1.000
_cell.angle_alpha   90.00
_cell.angle_beta   90.00
_cell.angle_gamma   90.00
#
_symmetry.space_group_name_H-M   'P 1'
#
loop_
_entity.id
_entity.type
_entity.pdbx_description
1 polymer ?
#
loop_
_entity_poly.entity_id
_entity_poly.type
_entity_poly.pdbx_seq_one_letter_code
_entity_poly.pdbx_strand_id
1 'polypeptide(L)'
;MAGEFSLNDGQKLELNRITENGSKNFANGYDYVRGEMKKYLDSSSDLTEAEKKSLNDTSYWLEKAAEINRNDGDSEANVFIRGVTRSGLSFDQKAAGDEIIQSNSDLIGTTVFRDIFQSGKVPSLQNLLAVDVNSALGIGGQTLGGWGGAFYYWDMPLSDRPNDTVGNRISGSPAEYEKFIAITANAVVETMTRLGMSVEQFLTAYYAQAPDGVKAQIANRVVEYRNGEIDTIMGDPNRIDGYAASFSPTGEVSWYTLDKNLNQITLTDSGKIADLNERRRVRLDREGDSSWQGLPADLVKNIEINRKASEEAKRIAAEKAAAEKAAAEKAAAEKAAAEKAAAEKAAAEKAAAEKAERDRLAGIEALRQAELQRQKAIEDRARRERELREVQERQKAMQEKAQREMEEQRRQREAEQAKRAAEQERLRQEAANIRIPGSGNTTRPAPGVPTPRPRPVVSPPRGGGRGPFIGFPVVLDLNGDGRLDIVQLDENAPAFGKSEFDGTAKESVGPTFDWDGDGVREQTAWVGPQDGLLAIDLPSDGRSGPDGKIDQPEEIAFALWKTEEERQAELKELGIDDTGRPVTDIEGLRFAFDTNRDNVLDQNDARWGEFRIWQDINQNGISDEGELLTMEQAGIKLINLLPTEHGSKTFADGSTILGTTGAQLKDGTTMLVGDVALSYKVL
;
A
#
# COMPACT_ATOMS: atom_id res chain seq x y z
N MET A 1 11.01 -9.42 -7.96
CA MET A 1 9.54 -9.40 -7.82
C MET A 1 9.18 -9.25 -6.35
N ALA A 2 8.27 -8.34 -6.00
CA ALA A 2 7.62 -8.35 -4.68
C ALA A 2 6.39 -9.28 -4.73
N GLY A 3 5.99 -9.86 -3.60
CA GLY A 3 5.00 -10.94 -3.55
C GLY A 3 3.64 -10.61 -4.17
N GLU A 4 3.35 -11.22 -5.32
CA GLU A 4 2.04 -11.23 -5.99
C GLU A 4 1.08 -12.16 -5.23
N PHE A 5 -0.10 -11.68 -4.87
CA PHE A 5 -1.07 -12.51 -4.14
C PHE A 5 -1.71 -13.54 -5.07
N SER A 6 -1.36 -14.82 -4.91
CA SER A 6 -1.87 -15.92 -5.73
C SER A 6 -3.18 -16.49 -5.16
N LEU A 7 -4.19 -16.69 -6.01
CA LEU A 7 -5.45 -17.34 -5.62
C LEU A 7 -5.31 -18.87 -5.72
N ASN A 8 -5.82 -19.60 -4.73
CA ASN A 8 -5.96 -21.06 -4.85
C ASN A 8 -7.21 -21.44 -5.67
N ASP A 9 -7.28 -22.68 -6.16
CA ASP A 9 -8.33 -23.11 -7.09
C ASP A 9 -9.76 -22.94 -6.54
N GLY A 10 -9.95 -23.08 -5.23
CA GLY A 10 -11.23 -22.81 -4.57
C GLY A 10 -11.60 -21.33 -4.56
N GLN A 11 -10.62 -20.44 -4.40
CA GLN A 11 -10.81 -18.99 -4.51
C GLN A 11 -11.05 -18.57 -5.97
N LYS A 12 -10.32 -19.14 -6.93
CA LYS A 12 -10.56 -18.92 -8.37
C LYS A 12 -11.97 -19.35 -8.79
N LEU A 13 -12.44 -20.51 -8.31
CA LEU A 13 -13.79 -21.02 -8.59
C LEU A 13 -14.89 -20.11 -8.02
N GLU A 14 -14.73 -19.63 -6.79
CA GLU A 14 -15.70 -18.72 -6.15
C GLU A 14 -15.68 -17.33 -6.83
N LEU A 15 -14.51 -16.81 -7.21
CA LEU A 15 -14.40 -15.55 -7.95
C LEU A 15 -15.04 -15.64 -9.35
N ASN A 16 -14.85 -16.77 -10.05
CA ASN A 16 -15.57 -17.08 -11.29
C ASN A 16 -17.09 -17.10 -11.07
N ARG A 17 -17.56 -17.69 -9.95
CA ARG A 17 -19.00 -17.73 -9.59
C ARG A 17 -19.56 -16.34 -9.26
N ILE A 18 -18.76 -15.44 -8.69
CA ILE A 18 -19.16 -14.08 -8.32
C ILE A 18 -19.23 -13.17 -9.55
N THR A 19 -18.21 -13.21 -10.41
CA THR A 19 -18.08 -12.34 -11.61
C THR A 19 -18.77 -12.88 -12.86
N GLU A 20 -19.39 -14.05 -12.77
CA GLU A 20 -19.87 -14.85 -13.91
C GLU A 20 -18.77 -14.97 -14.98
N ASN A 21 -17.65 -15.58 -14.59
CA ASN A 21 -16.47 -15.85 -15.40
C ASN A 21 -15.80 -14.58 -15.99
N GLY A 22 -15.72 -13.52 -15.18
CA GLY A 22 -15.09 -12.24 -15.55
C GLY A 22 -15.92 -11.36 -16.49
N SER A 23 -17.23 -11.58 -16.58
CA SER A 23 -18.11 -10.85 -17.52
C SER A 23 -18.88 -9.68 -16.91
N LYS A 24 -19.07 -9.64 -15.58
CA LYS A 24 -19.83 -8.59 -14.85
C LYS A 24 -19.61 -8.68 -13.33
N ASN A 25 -20.44 -7.98 -12.56
CA ASN A 25 -20.42 -7.94 -11.08
C ASN A 25 -19.07 -7.52 -10.49
N PHE A 26 -18.28 -6.73 -11.21
CA PHE A 26 -16.86 -6.50 -10.93
C PHE A 26 -16.60 -5.93 -9.53
N ALA A 27 -17.44 -5.01 -9.04
CA ALA A 27 -17.39 -4.52 -7.67
C ALA A 27 -17.42 -5.64 -6.60
N ASN A 28 -18.20 -6.70 -6.83
CA ASN A 28 -18.27 -7.85 -5.91
C ASN A 28 -17.04 -8.77 -6.07
N GLY A 29 -16.48 -8.87 -7.27
CA GLY A 29 -15.21 -9.54 -7.50
C GLY A 29 -14.05 -8.83 -6.80
N TYR A 30 -14.03 -7.49 -6.85
CA TYR A 30 -13.01 -6.65 -6.20
C TYR A 30 -13.09 -6.79 -4.68
N ASP A 31 -14.28 -6.69 -4.09
CA ASP A 31 -14.51 -6.96 -2.66
C ASP A 31 -14.06 -8.37 -2.25
N TYR A 32 -14.31 -9.39 -3.08
CA TYR A 32 -13.88 -10.76 -2.82
C TYR A 32 -12.35 -10.90 -2.82
N VAL A 33 -11.68 -10.49 -3.91
CA VAL A 33 -10.23 -10.59 -4.07
C VAL A 33 -9.51 -9.81 -2.97
N ARG A 34 -9.98 -8.60 -2.67
CA ARG A 34 -9.50 -7.78 -1.54
C ARG A 34 -9.69 -8.50 -0.21
N GLY A 35 -10.83 -9.15 0.00
CA GLY A 35 -11.13 -9.94 1.20
C GLY A 35 -10.19 -11.13 1.39
N GLU A 36 -9.87 -11.86 0.33
CA GLU A 36 -8.90 -12.96 0.38
C GLU A 36 -7.45 -12.44 0.62
N MET A 37 -7.04 -11.37 -0.07
CA MET A 37 -5.73 -10.75 0.13
C MET A 37 -5.57 -10.18 1.56
N LYS A 38 -6.66 -9.66 2.15
CA LYS A 38 -6.66 -9.23 3.55
C LYS A 38 -6.48 -10.39 4.52
N LYS A 39 -7.14 -11.54 4.30
CA LYS A 39 -6.92 -12.76 5.13
C LYS A 39 -5.47 -13.23 5.06
N TYR A 40 -4.85 -13.14 3.88
CA TYR A 40 -3.43 -13.46 3.69
C TYR A 40 -2.53 -12.51 4.50
N LEU A 41 -2.70 -11.20 4.32
CA LEU A 41 -2.01 -10.16 5.11
C LEU A 41 -2.16 -10.34 6.63
N ASP A 42 -3.36 -10.66 7.10
CA ASP A 42 -3.66 -10.83 8.53
C ASP A 42 -3.14 -12.18 9.11
N SER A 43 -2.67 -13.12 8.26
CA SER A 43 -2.25 -14.48 8.69
C SER A 43 -0.79 -14.84 8.41
N SER A 44 -0.12 -14.19 7.44
CA SER A 44 1.28 -14.49 7.11
C SER A 44 2.28 -13.78 8.02
N SER A 45 2.96 -14.54 8.88
CA SER A 45 4.05 -14.06 9.73
C SER A 45 5.31 -13.63 8.97
N ASP A 46 5.52 -14.19 7.78
CA ASP A 46 6.82 -14.22 7.12
C ASP A 46 7.00 -13.13 6.05
N LEU A 47 5.95 -12.36 5.75
CA LEU A 47 5.99 -11.24 4.81
C LEU A 47 6.92 -10.13 5.31
N THR A 48 7.75 -9.60 4.42
CA THR A 48 8.52 -8.39 4.67
C THR A 48 7.63 -7.14 4.69
N GLU A 49 8.10 -6.05 5.31
CA GLU A 49 7.36 -4.78 5.34
C GLU A 49 7.15 -4.18 3.93
N ALA A 50 8.01 -4.51 2.96
CA ALA A 50 7.86 -4.09 1.57
C ALA A 50 6.67 -4.80 0.88
N GLU A 51 6.55 -6.11 1.08
CA GLU A 51 5.44 -6.92 0.55
C GLU A 51 4.12 -6.54 1.25
N LYS A 52 4.14 -6.37 2.57
CA LYS A 52 2.98 -5.84 3.32
C LYS A 52 2.53 -4.49 2.77
N LYS A 53 3.46 -3.58 2.46
CA LYS A 53 3.10 -2.30 1.86
C LYS A 53 2.44 -2.50 0.49
N SER A 54 3.10 -3.22 -0.42
CA SER A 54 2.61 -3.48 -1.78
C SER A 54 1.20 -4.11 -1.80
N LEU A 55 0.96 -5.11 -0.95
CA LEU A 55 -0.34 -5.76 -0.82
C LEU A 55 -1.40 -4.84 -0.19
N ASN A 56 -1.05 -3.95 0.75
CA ASN A 56 -1.98 -2.95 1.29
C ASN A 56 -2.32 -1.85 0.26
N ASP A 57 -1.33 -1.36 -0.49
CA ASP A 57 -1.56 -0.37 -1.56
C ASP A 57 -2.48 -0.96 -2.65
N THR A 58 -2.26 -2.22 -3.03
CA THR A 58 -3.10 -2.97 -3.98
C THR A 58 -4.51 -3.21 -3.41
N SER A 59 -4.63 -3.58 -2.13
CA SER A 59 -5.91 -3.76 -1.42
C SER A 59 -6.74 -2.47 -1.34
N TYR A 60 -6.08 -1.31 -1.24
CA TYR A 60 -6.72 0.00 -1.29
C TYR A 60 -7.21 0.34 -2.72
N TRP A 61 -6.42 0.04 -3.76
CA TRP A 61 -6.89 0.24 -5.15
C TRP A 61 -8.12 -0.62 -5.45
N LEU A 62 -8.14 -1.89 -5.03
CA LEU A 62 -9.32 -2.76 -5.22
C LEU A 62 -10.57 -2.24 -4.50
N GLU A 63 -10.42 -1.65 -3.31
CA GLU A 63 -11.52 -0.97 -2.61
C GLU A 63 -12.09 0.18 -3.45
N LYS A 64 -11.23 1.01 -4.04
CA LYS A 64 -11.67 2.16 -4.84
C LYS A 64 -12.23 1.74 -6.20
N ALA A 65 -11.66 0.73 -6.84
CA ALA A 65 -12.23 0.11 -8.03
C ALA A 65 -13.63 -0.48 -7.75
N ALA A 66 -13.85 -1.10 -6.58
CA ALA A 66 -15.17 -1.58 -6.17
C ALA A 66 -16.18 -0.44 -5.98
N GLU A 67 -15.81 0.61 -5.26
CA GLU A 67 -16.65 1.81 -5.04
C GLU A 67 -17.03 2.50 -6.36
N ILE A 68 -16.06 2.68 -7.27
CA ILE A 68 -16.27 3.32 -8.59
C ILE A 68 -17.16 2.47 -9.50
N ASN A 69 -16.92 1.16 -9.54
CA ASN A 69 -17.68 0.22 -10.38
C ASN A 69 -19.12 0.03 -9.88
N ARG A 70 -19.33 0.08 -8.55
CA ARG A 70 -20.66 0.10 -7.92
C ARG A 70 -21.44 1.39 -8.19
N ASN A 71 -20.77 2.45 -8.67
CA ASN A 71 -21.26 3.82 -8.67
C ASN A 71 -21.76 4.25 -7.28
N ASP A 72 -20.97 3.96 -6.24
CA ASP A 72 -21.36 4.19 -4.85
C ASP A 72 -21.45 5.69 -4.52
N GLY A 73 -22.68 6.20 -4.44
CA GLY A 73 -22.96 7.64 -4.27
C GLY A 73 -22.48 8.24 -2.94
N ASP A 74 -22.20 7.41 -1.94
CA ASP A 74 -21.67 7.81 -0.63
C ASP A 74 -20.13 7.70 -0.55
N SER A 75 -19.48 7.06 -1.53
CA SER A 75 -18.02 7.02 -1.65
C SER A 75 -17.46 8.36 -2.15
N GLU A 76 -16.53 8.92 -1.37
CA GLU A 76 -15.75 10.10 -1.75
C GLU A 76 -14.98 9.89 -3.06
N ALA A 77 -14.41 8.70 -3.23
CA ALA A 77 -13.59 8.35 -4.38
C ALA A 77 -14.43 8.12 -5.63
N ASN A 78 -15.55 7.40 -5.53
CA ASN A 78 -16.49 7.22 -6.65
C ASN A 78 -16.96 8.59 -7.18
N VAL A 79 -17.44 9.44 -6.27
CA VAL A 79 -17.96 10.76 -6.59
C VAL A 79 -16.90 11.63 -7.26
N PHE A 80 -15.67 11.66 -6.72
CA PHE A 80 -14.59 12.46 -7.29
C PHE A 80 -14.10 11.91 -8.64
N ILE A 81 -13.75 10.62 -8.71
CA ILE A 81 -13.19 10.00 -9.92
C ILE A 81 -14.18 10.08 -11.09
N ARG A 82 -15.46 9.72 -10.88
CA ARG A 82 -16.49 9.84 -11.91
C ARG A 82 -16.79 11.31 -12.25
N GLY A 83 -16.68 12.22 -11.28
CA GLY A 83 -16.76 13.66 -11.49
C GLY A 83 -15.65 14.19 -12.42
N VAL A 84 -14.40 13.76 -12.22
CA VAL A 84 -13.26 14.09 -13.10
C VAL A 84 -13.47 13.49 -14.49
N THR A 85 -13.73 12.18 -14.61
CA THR A 85 -13.95 11.52 -15.91
C THR A 85 -15.11 12.15 -16.69
N ARG A 86 -16.24 12.44 -16.04
CA ARG A 86 -17.39 13.13 -16.66
C ARG A 86 -17.01 14.52 -17.17
N SER A 87 -16.38 15.32 -16.30
CA SER A 87 -15.95 16.67 -16.63
C SER A 87 -14.92 16.65 -17.77
N GLY A 88 -13.97 15.71 -17.76
CA GLY A 88 -12.94 15.54 -18.78
C GLY A 88 -13.50 15.14 -20.14
N LEU A 89 -14.46 14.22 -20.19
CA LEU A 89 -15.13 13.81 -21.43
C LEU A 89 -16.01 14.92 -22.01
N SER A 90 -16.84 15.58 -21.20
CA SER A 90 -17.63 16.74 -21.66
C SER A 90 -16.73 17.90 -22.10
N PHE A 91 -15.58 18.13 -21.43
CA PHE A 91 -14.59 19.10 -21.86
C PHE A 91 -14.00 18.73 -23.23
N ASP A 92 -13.82 17.45 -23.55
CA ASP A 92 -13.44 17.01 -24.91
C ASP A 92 -14.59 17.03 -25.93
N GLN A 93 -15.79 17.50 -25.54
CA GLN A 93 -17.04 17.44 -26.31
C GLN A 93 -17.47 15.99 -26.64
N LYS A 94 -17.03 15.03 -25.83
CA LYS A 94 -17.37 13.60 -25.93
C LYS A 94 -18.59 13.27 -25.07
N ALA A 95 -19.22 12.12 -25.34
CA ALA A 95 -20.34 11.64 -24.54
C ALA A 95 -19.86 11.27 -23.12
N ALA A 96 -20.51 11.84 -22.10
CA ALA A 96 -20.11 11.75 -20.69
C ALA A 96 -21.28 11.34 -19.76
N GLY A 97 -22.28 10.63 -20.31
CA GLY A 97 -23.39 10.10 -19.52
C GLY A 97 -22.96 8.97 -18.60
N ASP A 98 -23.69 8.74 -17.51
CA ASP A 98 -23.32 7.75 -16.49
C ASP A 98 -23.20 6.32 -17.05
N GLU A 99 -23.91 5.99 -18.15
CA GLU A 99 -23.79 4.73 -18.90
C GLU A 99 -22.40 4.57 -19.56
N ILE A 100 -21.83 5.64 -20.14
CA ILE A 100 -20.48 5.64 -20.74
C ILE A 100 -19.44 5.48 -19.64
N ILE A 101 -19.58 6.22 -18.54
CA ILE A 101 -18.67 6.15 -17.39
C ILE A 101 -18.73 4.77 -16.74
N GLN A 102 -19.91 4.15 -16.69
CA GLN A 102 -20.07 2.78 -16.23
C GLN A 102 -19.39 1.79 -17.20
N SER A 103 -19.62 1.91 -18.50
CA SER A 103 -18.98 1.06 -19.51
C SER A 103 -17.45 1.12 -19.44
N ASN A 104 -16.87 2.29 -19.14
CA ASN A 104 -15.43 2.44 -18.93
C ASN A 104 -14.95 1.70 -17.67
N SER A 105 -15.71 1.76 -16.57
CA SER A 105 -15.38 1.03 -15.33
C SER A 105 -15.57 -0.48 -15.47
N ASP A 106 -16.61 -0.91 -16.18
CA ASP A 106 -16.92 -2.31 -16.48
C ASP A 106 -15.88 -2.92 -17.44
N LEU A 107 -15.33 -2.15 -18.37
CA LEU A 107 -14.18 -2.53 -19.19
C LEU A 107 -12.94 -2.79 -18.33
N ILE A 108 -12.56 -1.86 -17.45
CA ILE A 108 -11.41 -2.03 -16.54
C ILE A 108 -11.61 -3.28 -15.67
N GLY A 109 -12.82 -3.49 -15.14
CA GLY A 109 -13.20 -4.73 -14.46
C GLY A 109 -12.99 -5.97 -15.33
N THR A 110 -13.50 -5.97 -16.56
CA THR A 110 -13.35 -7.09 -17.51
C THR A 110 -11.88 -7.43 -17.74
N THR A 111 -11.01 -6.44 -17.94
CA THR A 111 -9.58 -6.68 -18.18
C THR A 111 -8.89 -7.22 -16.92
N VAL A 112 -9.09 -6.58 -15.76
CA VAL A 112 -8.45 -7.01 -14.50
C VAL A 112 -8.87 -8.42 -14.08
N PHE A 113 -10.16 -8.78 -14.21
CA PHE A 113 -10.60 -10.13 -13.87
C PHE A 113 -10.14 -11.18 -14.89
N ARG A 114 -10.00 -10.82 -16.17
CA ARG A 114 -9.45 -11.73 -17.19
C ARG A 114 -8.01 -12.12 -16.87
N ASP A 115 -7.15 -11.14 -16.57
CA ASP A 115 -5.78 -11.37 -16.07
C ASP A 115 -5.80 -12.28 -14.83
N ILE A 116 -6.59 -11.95 -13.80
CA ILE A 116 -6.69 -12.76 -12.57
C ILE A 116 -7.05 -14.23 -12.85
N PHE A 117 -7.83 -14.52 -13.90
CA PHE A 117 -8.15 -15.89 -14.30
C PHE A 117 -7.08 -16.55 -15.17
N GLN A 118 -6.38 -15.81 -16.04
CA GLN A 118 -5.26 -16.29 -16.85
C GLN A 118 -4.02 -16.56 -15.98
N SER A 119 -3.49 -15.52 -15.32
CA SER A 119 -2.31 -15.62 -14.45
C SER A 119 -2.58 -16.38 -13.15
N GLY A 120 -3.83 -16.41 -12.68
CA GLY A 120 -4.22 -16.99 -11.40
C GLY A 120 -3.79 -16.15 -10.18
N LYS A 121 -3.27 -14.94 -10.40
CA LYS A 121 -2.73 -14.02 -9.40
C LYS A 121 -3.55 -12.74 -9.35
N VAL A 122 -3.38 -11.95 -8.29
CA VAL A 122 -3.77 -10.54 -8.29
C VAL A 122 -2.61 -9.73 -8.89
N PRO A 123 -2.84 -8.93 -9.95
CA PRO A 123 -1.79 -8.14 -10.57
C PRO A 123 -1.20 -7.11 -9.62
N SER A 124 0.04 -6.68 -9.89
CA SER A 124 0.66 -5.62 -9.10
C SER A 124 -0.11 -4.30 -9.25
N LEU A 125 -0.05 -3.43 -8.23
CA LEU A 125 -0.64 -2.09 -8.34
C LEU A 125 -0.17 -1.31 -9.58
N GLN A 126 1.07 -1.52 -10.04
CA GLN A 126 1.58 -0.88 -11.26
C GLN A 126 0.84 -1.38 -12.51
N ASN A 127 0.59 -2.69 -12.61
CA ASN A 127 -0.15 -3.31 -13.71
C ASN A 127 -1.62 -2.87 -13.68
N LEU A 128 -2.27 -2.88 -12.50
CA LEU A 128 -3.65 -2.41 -12.33
C LEU A 128 -3.83 -0.96 -12.76
N LEU A 129 -2.86 -0.09 -12.44
CA LEU A 129 -2.86 1.31 -12.88
C LEU A 129 -2.57 1.46 -14.37
N ALA A 130 -1.68 0.65 -14.96
CA ALA A 130 -1.44 0.65 -16.40
C ALA A 130 -2.71 0.24 -17.17
N VAL A 131 -3.41 -0.80 -16.71
CA VAL A 131 -4.70 -1.23 -17.27
C VAL A 131 -5.77 -0.15 -17.15
N ASP A 132 -5.87 0.54 -16.01
CA ASP A 132 -6.78 1.68 -15.78
C ASP A 132 -6.48 2.83 -16.77
N VAL A 133 -5.23 3.31 -16.84
CA VAL A 133 -4.81 4.37 -17.77
C VAL A 133 -5.05 3.98 -19.22
N ASN A 134 -4.62 2.80 -19.66
CA ASN A 134 -4.74 2.37 -21.06
C ASN A 134 -6.21 2.19 -21.46
N SER A 135 -7.04 1.63 -20.58
CA SER A 135 -8.49 1.53 -20.78
C SER A 135 -9.15 2.91 -20.83
N ALA A 136 -8.72 3.84 -19.98
CA ALA A 136 -9.25 5.20 -19.90
C ALA A 136 -8.92 6.05 -21.13
N LEU A 137 -7.68 5.96 -21.63
CA LEU A 137 -7.19 6.72 -22.78
C LEU A 137 -7.68 6.15 -24.12
N GLY A 138 -7.64 4.82 -24.27
CA GLY A 138 -8.00 4.11 -25.50
C GLY A 138 -9.51 4.07 -25.71
N ILE A 139 -10.15 3.02 -25.20
CA ILE A 139 -11.60 2.80 -25.38
C ILE A 139 -12.42 3.84 -24.61
N GLY A 140 -11.99 4.19 -23.40
CA GLY A 140 -12.68 5.16 -22.54
C GLY A 140 -12.60 6.61 -23.03
N GLY A 141 -11.77 6.89 -24.05
CA GLY A 141 -11.72 8.16 -24.78
C GLY A 141 -11.33 9.40 -23.96
N GLN A 142 -10.80 9.26 -22.75
CA GLN A 142 -10.28 10.39 -21.97
C GLN A 142 -8.93 10.84 -22.53
N THR A 143 -8.57 12.11 -22.39
CA THR A 143 -7.15 12.50 -22.42
C THR A 143 -6.51 12.23 -21.04
N LEU A 144 -5.20 12.35 -20.92
CA LEU A 144 -4.49 12.07 -19.67
C LEU A 144 -4.83 13.09 -18.57
N GLY A 145 -4.98 14.37 -18.93
CA GLY A 145 -5.54 15.40 -18.04
C GLY A 145 -7.04 15.24 -17.80
N GLY A 146 -7.70 14.30 -18.49
CA GLY A 146 -9.09 13.87 -18.29
C GLY A 146 -9.27 12.58 -17.50
N TRP A 147 -8.21 11.80 -17.23
CA TRP A 147 -8.27 10.54 -16.51
C TRP A 147 -8.51 10.77 -15.02
N GLY A 148 -9.54 10.12 -14.45
CA GLY A 148 -9.92 10.31 -13.05
C GLY A 148 -8.79 10.03 -12.04
N GLY A 149 -7.94 9.02 -12.30
CA GLY A 149 -6.83 8.67 -11.42
C GLY A 149 -5.68 9.68 -11.38
N ALA A 150 -5.61 10.64 -12.33
CA ALA A 150 -4.43 11.47 -12.55
C ALA A 150 -4.03 12.36 -11.35
N PHE A 151 -4.99 12.77 -10.52
CA PHE A 151 -4.71 13.52 -9.29
C PHE A 151 -3.98 12.67 -8.24
N TYR A 152 -4.32 11.38 -8.13
CA TYR A 152 -3.75 10.46 -7.15
C TYR A 152 -2.44 9.85 -7.62
N TYR A 153 -2.31 9.56 -8.91
CA TYR A 153 -1.22 8.80 -9.51
C TYR A 153 -0.30 9.68 -10.39
N TRP A 154 -0.07 10.92 -9.97
CA TRP A 154 0.71 11.93 -10.67
C TRP A 154 2.15 11.50 -10.99
N ASP A 155 2.78 10.74 -10.10
CA ASP A 155 4.17 10.26 -10.24
C ASP A 155 4.25 8.85 -10.85
N MET A 156 3.11 8.26 -11.26
CA MET A 156 3.07 6.97 -11.96
C MET A 156 3.81 7.07 -13.30
N PRO A 157 4.76 6.17 -13.60
CA PRO A 157 5.42 6.10 -14.91
C PRO A 157 4.46 5.59 -15.99
N LEU A 158 4.63 6.12 -17.21
CA LEU A 158 3.88 5.76 -18.42
C LEU A 158 4.78 5.20 -19.54
N SER A 159 6.07 5.04 -19.26
CA SER A 159 7.04 4.20 -19.97
C SER A 159 8.30 4.07 -19.10
N ASP A 160 9.28 3.27 -19.52
CA ASP A 160 10.61 3.20 -18.89
C ASP A 160 11.45 4.49 -19.03
N ARG A 161 10.96 5.50 -19.76
CA ARG A 161 11.70 6.75 -19.98
C ARG A 161 11.78 7.55 -18.67
N PRO A 162 12.98 7.94 -18.18
CA PRO A 162 13.11 8.65 -16.92
C PRO A 162 12.30 9.96 -16.87
N ASN A 163 11.45 10.08 -15.86
CA ASN A 163 10.49 11.17 -15.63
C ASN A 163 9.27 11.20 -16.58
N ASP A 164 9.03 10.18 -17.40
CA ASP A 164 7.81 10.09 -18.22
C ASP A 164 6.62 9.60 -17.39
N THR A 165 6.08 10.50 -16.56
CA THR A 165 4.96 10.22 -15.65
C THR A 165 3.65 10.85 -16.11
N VAL A 166 2.53 10.39 -15.55
CA VAL A 166 1.19 10.97 -15.71
C VAL A 166 1.23 12.50 -15.58
N GLY A 167 1.76 12.99 -14.46
CA GLY A 167 1.85 14.40 -14.13
C GLY A 167 2.79 15.20 -15.03
N ASN A 168 3.87 14.59 -15.51
CA ASN A 168 4.81 15.25 -16.41
C ASN A 168 4.27 15.35 -17.85
N ARG A 169 3.58 14.32 -18.35
CA ARG A 169 2.85 14.40 -19.64
C ARG A 169 1.72 15.44 -19.59
N ILE A 170 0.97 15.53 -18.47
CA ILE A 170 -0.04 16.59 -18.27
C ILE A 170 0.63 17.97 -18.22
N SER A 171 1.69 18.14 -17.42
CA SER A 171 2.36 19.44 -17.25
C SER A 171 3.12 19.92 -18.50
N GLY A 172 3.56 19.00 -19.36
CA GLY A 172 4.20 19.30 -20.64
C GLY A 172 3.26 19.81 -21.73
N SER A 173 1.94 19.78 -21.51
CA SER A 173 0.92 20.32 -22.41
C SER A 173 0.11 21.40 -21.68
N PRO A 174 0.31 22.70 -21.98
CA PRO A 174 -0.41 23.78 -21.30
C PRO A 174 -1.93 23.66 -21.39
N ALA A 175 -2.46 23.09 -22.48
CA ALA A 175 -3.88 22.84 -22.65
C ALA A 175 -4.40 21.71 -21.75
N GLU A 176 -3.70 20.58 -21.68
CA GLU A 176 -4.05 19.46 -20.77
C GLU A 176 -3.91 19.87 -19.30
N TYR A 177 -2.90 20.69 -18.98
CA TYR A 177 -2.72 21.20 -17.63
C TYR A 177 -3.87 22.12 -17.20
N GLU A 178 -4.29 23.08 -18.04
CA GLU A 178 -5.43 23.95 -17.71
C GLU A 178 -6.75 23.18 -17.65
N LYS A 179 -6.96 22.21 -18.56
CA LYS A 179 -8.07 21.25 -18.48
C LYS A 179 -8.06 20.53 -17.14
N PHE A 180 -6.95 19.88 -16.78
CA PHE A 180 -6.80 19.09 -15.56
C PHE A 180 -7.12 19.93 -14.32
N ILE A 181 -6.58 21.14 -14.21
CA ILE A 181 -6.88 22.06 -13.09
C ILE A 181 -8.39 22.38 -13.03
N ALA A 182 -9.01 22.71 -14.17
CA ALA A 182 -10.41 23.11 -14.22
C ALA A 182 -11.39 21.96 -13.93
N ILE A 183 -11.21 20.80 -14.57
CA ILE A 183 -12.08 19.65 -14.35
C ILE A 183 -11.90 19.04 -12.95
N THR A 184 -10.68 19.08 -12.41
CA THR A 184 -10.41 18.63 -11.03
C THR A 184 -11.04 19.58 -10.04
N ALA A 185 -10.93 20.90 -10.24
CA ALA A 185 -11.66 21.88 -9.41
C ALA A 185 -13.18 21.67 -9.47
N ASN A 186 -13.74 21.35 -10.64
CA ASN A 186 -15.15 21.01 -10.77
C ASN A 186 -15.54 19.75 -9.98
N ALA A 187 -14.73 18.67 -10.08
CA ALA A 187 -14.94 17.45 -9.32
C ALA A 187 -14.78 17.64 -7.80
N VAL A 188 -13.85 18.52 -7.35
CA VAL A 188 -13.75 18.93 -5.94
C VAL A 188 -15.01 19.65 -5.48
N VAL A 189 -15.56 20.58 -6.29
CA VAL A 189 -16.84 21.25 -5.99
C VAL A 189 -17.97 20.22 -5.88
N GLU A 190 -18.08 19.27 -6.81
CA GLU A 190 -19.11 18.21 -6.75
C GLU A 190 -18.96 17.34 -5.48
N THR A 191 -17.75 16.86 -5.19
CA THR A 191 -17.47 15.97 -4.05
C THR A 191 -17.76 16.66 -2.72
N MET A 192 -17.23 17.87 -2.54
CA MET A 192 -17.50 18.68 -1.34
C MET A 192 -18.98 18.99 -1.16
N THR A 193 -19.71 19.25 -2.25
CA THR A 193 -21.12 19.67 -2.16
C THR A 193 -22.07 18.49 -1.94
N ARG A 194 -21.72 17.29 -2.45
CA ARG A 194 -22.41 16.03 -2.13
C ARG A 194 -22.22 15.63 -0.66
N LEU A 195 -20.97 15.65 -0.18
CA LEU A 195 -20.57 15.03 1.09
C LEU A 195 -20.43 16.02 2.26
N GLY A 196 -20.54 17.32 1.99
CA GLY A 196 -20.51 18.38 3.01
C GLY A 196 -19.11 18.76 3.51
N MET A 197 -18.06 18.41 2.76
CA MET A 197 -16.65 18.65 3.11
C MET A 197 -16.23 20.11 2.84
N SER A 198 -15.19 20.59 3.51
CA SER A 198 -14.43 21.80 3.13
C SER A 198 -13.32 21.49 2.10
N VAL A 199 -12.78 22.53 1.45
CA VAL A 199 -11.62 22.39 0.52
C VAL A 199 -10.40 21.82 1.25
N GLU A 200 -10.19 22.29 2.48
CA GLU A 200 -9.10 21.82 3.36
C GLU A 200 -9.31 20.36 3.77
N GLN A 201 -10.54 19.96 4.13
CA GLN A 201 -10.84 18.56 4.45
C GLN A 201 -10.60 17.64 3.25
N PHE A 202 -11.04 18.03 2.05
CA PHE A 202 -10.75 17.27 0.82
C PHE A 202 -9.23 17.13 0.63
N LEU A 203 -8.49 18.25 0.56
CA LEU A 203 -7.06 18.23 0.22
C LEU A 203 -6.14 17.65 1.31
N THR A 204 -6.61 17.52 2.56
CA THR A 204 -5.85 16.88 3.66
C THR A 204 -6.24 15.43 3.92
N ALA A 205 -7.47 15.01 3.59
CA ALA A 205 -7.87 13.59 3.63
C ALA A 205 -7.28 12.80 2.46
N TYR A 206 -7.10 13.44 1.30
CA TYR A 206 -6.61 12.78 0.10
C TYR A 206 -5.08 12.79 -0.02
N TYR A 207 -4.48 11.60 0.13
CA TYR A 207 -3.06 11.30 -0.08
C TYR A 207 -2.63 11.33 -1.57
N ALA A 208 -3.08 12.34 -2.32
CA ALA A 208 -2.81 12.52 -3.73
C ALA A 208 -1.35 12.87 -4.02
N GLN A 209 -0.74 12.25 -5.03
CA GLN A 209 0.64 12.53 -5.46
C GLN A 209 0.80 13.93 -6.09
N ALA A 210 -0.26 14.51 -6.66
CA ALA A 210 -0.22 15.82 -7.33
C ALA A 210 0.52 16.89 -6.47
N PRO A 211 1.53 17.61 -7.00
CA PRO A 211 2.34 18.55 -6.24
C PRO A 211 1.54 19.66 -5.57
N ASP A 212 2.06 20.21 -4.47
CA ASP A 212 1.35 21.24 -3.69
C ASP A 212 1.01 22.50 -4.50
N GLY A 213 1.82 22.86 -5.51
CA GLY A 213 1.51 23.95 -6.44
C GLY A 213 0.36 23.65 -7.43
N VAL A 214 0.08 22.37 -7.70
CA VAL A 214 -1.06 21.89 -8.48
C VAL A 214 -2.31 21.87 -7.58
N LYS A 215 -2.19 21.27 -6.39
CA LYS A 215 -3.24 21.29 -5.34
C LYS A 215 -3.67 22.71 -4.99
N ALA A 216 -2.74 23.66 -4.87
CA ALA A 216 -3.03 25.06 -4.57
C ALA A 216 -3.77 25.79 -5.72
N GLN A 217 -3.44 25.51 -6.98
CA GLN A 217 -4.21 26.05 -8.11
C GLN A 217 -5.65 25.53 -8.14
N ILE A 218 -5.84 24.22 -7.88
CA ILE A 218 -7.17 23.62 -7.72
C ILE A 218 -7.91 24.27 -6.55
N ALA A 219 -7.28 24.38 -5.38
CA ALA A 219 -7.86 25.00 -4.18
C ALA A 219 -8.32 26.43 -4.44
N ASN A 220 -7.46 27.26 -5.03
CA ASN A 220 -7.77 28.65 -5.34
C ASN A 220 -8.95 28.73 -6.31
N ARG A 221 -8.95 27.94 -7.39
CA ARG A 221 -10.06 27.90 -8.36
C ARG A 221 -11.40 27.55 -7.70
N VAL A 222 -11.40 26.57 -6.79
CA VAL A 222 -12.60 26.17 -6.02
C VAL A 222 -13.07 27.30 -5.09
N VAL A 223 -12.15 28.02 -4.44
CA VAL A 223 -12.49 29.14 -3.54
C VAL A 223 -13.00 30.34 -4.31
N GLU A 224 -12.27 30.79 -5.34
CA GLU A 224 -12.63 31.91 -6.21
C GLU A 224 -14.04 31.71 -6.80
N TYR A 225 -14.33 30.52 -7.34
CA TYR A 225 -15.63 30.21 -7.93
C TYR A 225 -16.75 30.18 -6.88
N ARG A 226 -16.53 29.53 -5.72
CA ARG A 226 -17.55 29.46 -4.66
C ARG A 226 -17.80 30.78 -3.94
N ASN A 227 -16.86 31.71 -4.00
CA ASN A 227 -17.02 33.08 -3.49
C ASN A 227 -17.71 34.01 -4.50
N GLY A 228 -17.80 33.62 -5.79
CA GLY A 228 -18.26 34.50 -6.87
C GLY A 228 -17.23 35.54 -7.30
N GLU A 229 -15.93 35.23 -7.14
CA GLU A 229 -14.81 36.07 -7.61
C GLU A 229 -14.47 35.80 -9.10
N ILE A 230 -14.92 34.66 -9.62
CA ILE A 230 -14.86 34.25 -11.04
C ILE A 230 -16.21 33.65 -11.46
N ASP A 231 -16.70 33.97 -12.65
CA ASP A 231 -18.01 33.51 -13.16
C ASP A 231 -18.03 32.02 -13.54
N THR A 232 -16.86 31.41 -13.77
CA THR A 232 -16.70 30.05 -14.30
C THR A 232 -15.58 29.30 -13.56
N ILE A 233 -15.64 27.97 -13.54
CA ILE A 233 -14.57 27.15 -12.95
C ILE A 233 -13.31 27.07 -13.84
N MET A 234 -13.28 27.79 -14.98
CA MET A 234 -12.06 28.09 -15.74
C MET A 234 -11.23 29.23 -15.12
N GLY A 235 -11.84 30.12 -14.32
CA GLY A 235 -11.18 31.30 -13.78
C GLY A 235 -10.84 32.37 -14.81
N ASP A 236 -10.44 33.55 -14.35
CA ASP A 236 -10.17 34.72 -15.21
C ASP A 236 -9.16 34.37 -16.32
N PRO A 237 -9.53 34.44 -17.63
CA PRO A 237 -8.62 34.14 -18.72
C PRO A 237 -7.39 35.07 -18.77
N ASN A 238 -7.43 36.19 -18.04
CA ASN A 238 -6.41 37.21 -18.01
C ASN A 238 -5.54 37.15 -16.74
N ARG A 239 -5.74 36.13 -15.86
CA ARG A 239 -4.92 35.88 -14.65
C ARG A 239 -4.54 34.41 -14.51
N ILE A 240 -3.27 34.09 -14.77
CA ILE A 240 -2.77 32.71 -14.81
C ILE A 240 -1.41 32.66 -14.10
N ASP A 241 -1.21 31.72 -13.18
CA ASP A 241 0.03 31.52 -12.40
C ASP A 241 0.57 32.76 -11.67
N GLY A 242 -0.29 33.71 -11.29
CA GLY A 242 0.13 34.99 -10.69
C GLY A 242 0.65 36.02 -11.70
N TYR A 243 0.51 35.74 -13.00
CA TYR A 243 0.68 36.71 -14.08
C TYR A 243 -0.67 37.26 -14.53
N ALA A 244 -0.70 38.55 -14.87
CA ALA A 244 -1.83 39.24 -15.47
C ALA A 244 -1.53 39.61 -16.94
N ALA A 245 -2.56 39.53 -17.78
CA ALA A 245 -2.47 39.92 -19.18
C ALA A 245 -2.58 41.45 -19.36
N SER A 246 -1.84 41.98 -20.34
CA SER A 246 -1.82 43.39 -20.74
C SER A 246 -1.91 43.47 -22.27
N PHE A 247 -2.76 44.35 -22.78
CA PHE A 247 -3.14 44.40 -24.20
C PHE A 247 -2.56 45.62 -24.89
N SER A 248 -1.93 45.42 -26.05
CA SER A 248 -1.55 46.54 -26.92
C SER A 248 -2.79 47.16 -27.60
N PRO A 249 -2.69 48.38 -28.16
CA PRO A 249 -3.75 48.95 -28.99
C PRO A 249 -4.09 48.15 -30.27
N THR A 250 -3.27 47.17 -30.65
CA THR A 250 -3.51 46.23 -31.76
C THR A 250 -4.06 44.88 -31.30
N GLY A 251 -4.32 44.69 -30.00
CA GLY A 251 -4.85 43.45 -29.42
C GLY A 251 -3.78 42.40 -29.07
N GLU A 252 -2.51 42.74 -29.16
CA GLU A 252 -1.40 41.83 -28.82
C GLU A 252 -1.32 41.61 -27.30
N VAL A 253 -1.17 40.36 -26.88
CA VAL A 253 -1.17 39.95 -25.47
C VAL A 253 0.26 39.90 -24.94
N SER A 254 0.51 40.65 -23.88
CA SER A 254 1.73 40.64 -23.07
C SER A 254 1.40 40.23 -21.64
N TRP A 255 2.37 39.71 -20.89
CA TRP A 255 2.16 39.25 -19.51
C TRP A 255 3.06 39.97 -18.52
N TYR A 256 2.57 40.16 -17.29
CA TYR A 256 3.34 40.76 -16.21
C TYR A 256 2.96 40.16 -14.86
N THR A 257 3.83 40.29 -13.86
CA THR A 257 3.49 40.05 -12.44
C THR A 257 3.82 41.29 -11.61
N LEU A 258 3.56 41.26 -10.30
CA LEU A 258 3.82 42.37 -9.38
C LEU A 258 4.93 42.02 -8.40
N ASP A 259 5.83 42.97 -8.14
CA ASP A 259 6.79 42.86 -7.04
C ASP A 259 6.12 43.05 -5.67
N LYS A 260 6.87 42.80 -4.59
CA LYS A 260 6.42 42.99 -3.20
C LYS A 260 6.01 44.43 -2.82
N ASN A 261 6.26 45.40 -3.70
CA ASN A 261 5.91 46.81 -3.55
C ASN A 261 4.81 47.23 -4.55
N LEU A 262 4.20 46.25 -5.26
CA LEU A 262 3.21 46.41 -6.33
C LEU A 262 3.71 47.06 -7.63
N ASN A 263 5.03 47.05 -7.88
CA ASN A 263 5.59 47.46 -9.18
C ASN A 263 5.36 46.37 -10.24
N GLN A 264 5.04 46.78 -11.47
CA GLN A 264 4.87 45.88 -12.61
C GLN A 264 6.22 45.32 -13.10
N ILE A 265 6.34 43.99 -13.14
CA ILE A 265 7.45 43.26 -13.76
C ILE A 265 6.91 42.57 -15.02
N THR A 266 7.30 43.06 -16.19
CA THR A 266 6.95 42.45 -17.49
C THR A 266 7.64 41.10 -17.63
N LEU A 267 6.91 40.07 -18.03
CA LEU A 267 7.47 38.76 -18.38
C LEU A 267 8.13 38.85 -19.76
N THR A 268 9.33 38.29 -19.89
CA THR A 268 10.11 38.29 -21.14
C THR A 268 10.51 36.87 -21.61
N ASP A 269 10.17 35.83 -20.84
CA ASP A 269 10.40 34.44 -21.22
C ASP A 269 9.37 34.02 -22.29
N SER A 270 9.86 33.77 -23.51
CA SER A 270 8.99 33.43 -24.66
C SER A 270 8.32 32.07 -24.53
N GLY A 271 8.89 31.13 -23.78
CA GLY A 271 8.25 29.84 -23.50
C GLY A 271 7.08 30.03 -22.55
N LYS A 272 7.31 30.69 -21.41
CA LYS A 272 6.25 30.93 -20.43
C LYS A 272 5.14 31.84 -20.98
N ILE A 273 5.46 32.80 -21.86
CA ILE A 273 4.46 33.59 -22.59
C ILE A 273 3.60 32.71 -23.50
N ALA A 274 4.18 31.71 -24.19
CA ALA A 274 3.42 30.77 -25.01
C ALA A 274 2.49 29.90 -24.15
N ASP A 275 2.97 29.37 -23.02
CA ASP A 275 2.14 28.60 -22.08
C ASP A 275 0.94 29.40 -21.59
N LEU A 276 1.18 30.64 -21.13
CA LEU A 276 0.14 31.52 -20.59
C LEU A 276 -0.87 31.91 -21.68
N ASN A 277 -0.42 32.15 -22.92
CA ASN A 277 -1.29 32.42 -24.05
C ASN A 277 -2.18 31.21 -24.42
N GLU A 278 -1.64 29.99 -24.40
CA GLU A 278 -2.40 28.78 -24.69
C GLU A 278 -3.40 28.45 -23.57
N ARG A 279 -3.00 28.55 -22.30
CA ARG A 279 -3.93 28.42 -21.16
C ARG A 279 -5.04 29.48 -21.22
N ARG A 280 -4.71 30.71 -21.62
CA ARG A 280 -5.70 31.79 -21.84
C ARG A 280 -6.67 31.47 -22.98
N ARG A 281 -6.19 30.91 -24.10
CA ARG A 281 -7.04 30.44 -25.20
C ARG A 281 -8.01 29.37 -24.70
N VAL A 282 -7.51 28.35 -24.01
CA VAL A 282 -8.32 27.24 -23.48
C VAL A 282 -9.38 27.72 -22.49
N ARG A 283 -9.10 28.74 -21.66
CA ARG A 283 -10.12 29.40 -20.82
C ARG A 283 -11.20 30.09 -21.66
N LEU A 284 -10.82 30.94 -22.61
CA LEU A 284 -11.77 31.68 -23.46
C LEU A 284 -12.66 30.75 -24.29
N ASP A 285 -12.08 29.68 -24.86
CA ASP A 285 -12.81 28.70 -25.67
C ASP A 285 -13.82 27.87 -24.85
N ARG A 286 -13.76 27.94 -23.50
CA ARG A 286 -14.63 27.18 -22.56
C ARG A 286 -15.39 28.04 -21.56
N GLU A 287 -15.20 29.34 -21.58
CA GLU A 287 -15.86 30.30 -20.68
C GLU A 287 -17.40 30.24 -20.81
N GLY A 288 -17.92 30.09 -22.03
CA GLY A 288 -19.34 29.90 -22.31
C GLY A 288 -19.85 28.45 -22.23
N ASP A 289 -18.99 27.47 -21.95
CA ASP A 289 -19.32 26.04 -22.05
C ASP A 289 -19.68 25.46 -20.67
N SER A 290 -20.97 25.45 -20.35
CA SER A 290 -21.50 24.88 -19.11
C SER A 290 -21.69 23.36 -19.13
N SER A 291 -21.46 22.68 -20.27
CA SER A 291 -21.77 21.25 -20.45
C SER A 291 -20.92 20.31 -19.59
N TRP A 292 -19.72 20.76 -19.19
CA TRP A 292 -18.81 20.07 -18.29
C TRP A 292 -18.73 20.72 -16.89
N GLN A 293 -19.22 21.95 -16.72
CA GLN A 293 -19.24 22.69 -15.44
C GLN A 293 -20.49 22.41 -14.58
N GLY A 294 -21.45 21.65 -15.10
CA GLY A 294 -22.74 21.43 -14.46
C GLY A 294 -22.70 20.34 -13.38
N LEU A 295 -22.97 20.72 -12.12
CA LEU A 295 -23.61 19.80 -11.19
C LEU A 295 -24.97 19.38 -11.79
N PRO A 296 -25.35 18.08 -11.81
CA PRO A 296 -26.64 17.65 -12.32
C PRO A 296 -27.81 18.40 -11.65
N ALA A 297 -28.85 18.77 -12.40
CA ALA A 297 -29.90 19.66 -11.89
C ALA A 297 -30.76 19.02 -10.77
N ASP A 298 -30.90 17.69 -10.81
CA ASP A 298 -31.41 16.86 -9.73
C ASP A 298 -30.46 16.86 -8.53
N LEU A 299 -29.14 16.83 -8.75
CA LEU A 299 -28.14 16.92 -7.69
C LEU A 299 -28.22 18.28 -6.99
N VAL A 300 -28.30 19.41 -7.71
CA VAL A 300 -28.49 20.75 -7.12
C VAL A 300 -29.74 20.78 -6.22
N LYS A 301 -30.82 20.14 -6.67
CA LYS A 301 -32.07 20.02 -5.90
C LYS A 301 -31.94 19.10 -4.67
N ASN A 302 -31.16 18.03 -4.77
CA ASN A 302 -30.87 17.11 -3.66
C ASN A 302 -29.89 17.72 -2.66
N ILE A 303 -28.91 18.51 -3.11
CA ILE A 303 -28.03 19.35 -2.29
C ILE A 303 -28.87 20.36 -1.50
N GLU A 304 -29.83 21.04 -2.12
CA GLU A 304 -30.75 21.98 -1.46
C GLU A 304 -31.58 21.31 -0.35
N ILE A 305 -31.87 20.01 -0.46
CA ILE A 305 -32.58 19.19 0.54
C ILE A 305 -31.61 18.72 1.64
N ASN A 306 -30.48 18.10 1.26
CA ASN A 306 -29.48 17.57 2.17
C ASN A 306 -28.79 18.66 3.00
N ARG A 307 -28.60 19.85 2.43
CA ARG A 307 -28.13 21.06 3.13
C ARG A 307 -29.09 21.43 4.25
N LYS A 308 -30.41 21.48 3.99
CA LYS A 308 -31.42 21.78 5.02
C LYS A 308 -31.49 20.70 6.10
N ALA A 309 -31.39 19.42 5.71
CA ALA A 309 -31.31 18.31 6.66
C ALA A 309 -30.03 18.39 7.53
N SER A 310 -28.88 18.76 6.94
CA SER A 310 -27.61 18.96 7.66
C SER A 310 -27.66 20.16 8.59
N GLU A 311 -28.26 21.28 8.17
CA GLU A 311 -28.48 22.47 9.00
C GLU A 311 -29.41 22.18 10.18
N GLU A 312 -30.49 21.42 9.97
CA GLU A 312 -31.38 20.96 11.04
C GLU A 312 -30.69 19.96 11.99
N ALA A 313 -29.93 18.99 11.46
CA ALA A 313 -29.15 18.06 12.27
C ALA A 313 -28.06 18.78 13.10
N LYS A 314 -27.38 19.78 12.52
CA LYS A 314 -26.42 20.64 13.23
C LYS A 314 -27.09 21.48 14.31
N ARG A 315 -28.31 22.00 14.06
CA ARG A 315 -29.11 22.70 15.07
C ARG A 315 -29.44 21.77 16.24
N ILE A 316 -29.97 20.57 15.97
CA ILE A 316 -30.30 19.56 16.98
C ILE A 316 -29.06 19.11 17.76
N ALA A 317 -27.92 18.93 17.09
CA ALA A 317 -26.66 18.58 17.74
C ALA A 317 -26.13 19.71 18.64
N ALA A 318 -26.24 20.98 18.22
CA ALA A 318 -25.88 22.14 19.03
C ALA A 318 -26.81 22.32 20.24
N GLU A 319 -28.12 22.14 20.06
CA GLU A 319 -29.11 22.13 21.14
C GLU A 319 -28.81 21.01 22.16
N LYS A 320 -28.48 19.80 21.70
CA LYS A 320 -28.08 18.66 22.55
C LYS A 320 -26.77 18.93 23.30
N ALA A 321 -25.74 19.44 22.62
CA ALA A 321 -24.46 19.77 23.24
C ALA A 321 -24.59 20.92 24.27
N ALA A 322 -25.45 21.91 24.01
CA ALA A 322 -25.78 22.95 24.97
C ALA A 322 -26.53 22.40 26.20
N ALA A 323 -27.47 21.46 26.00
CA ALA A 323 -28.19 20.79 27.08
C ALA A 323 -27.26 19.88 27.92
N GLU A 324 -26.36 19.13 27.29
CA GLU A 324 -25.35 18.30 27.96
C GLU A 324 -24.35 19.16 28.75
N LYS A 325 -23.89 20.28 28.18
CA LYS A 325 -23.05 21.25 28.88
C LYS A 325 -23.78 21.85 30.09
N ALA A 326 -25.03 22.28 29.93
CA ALA A 326 -25.83 22.83 31.03
C ALA A 326 -26.09 21.79 32.14
N ALA A 327 -26.31 20.52 31.77
CA ALA A 327 -26.42 19.43 32.72
C ALA A 327 -25.10 19.15 33.46
N ALA A 328 -23.96 19.20 32.77
CA ALA A 328 -22.63 19.04 33.36
C ALA A 328 -22.27 20.21 34.29
N GLU A 329 -22.54 21.46 33.89
CA GLU A 329 -22.35 22.65 34.72
C GLU A 329 -23.24 22.61 35.98
N LYS A 330 -24.51 22.18 35.83
CA LYS A 330 -25.42 21.95 36.95
C LYS A 330 -24.89 20.86 37.89
N ALA A 331 -24.47 19.70 37.36
CA ALA A 331 -23.94 18.60 38.17
C ALA A 331 -22.64 18.99 38.90
N ALA A 332 -21.78 19.80 38.25
CA ALA A 332 -20.59 20.36 38.88
C ALA A 332 -20.94 21.35 40.00
N ALA A 333 -21.95 22.20 39.82
CA ALA A 333 -22.44 23.11 40.85
C ALA A 333 -23.07 22.37 42.04
N GLU A 334 -23.89 21.33 41.78
CA GLU A 334 -24.47 20.48 42.82
C GLU A 334 -23.39 19.70 43.58
N LYS A 335 -22.36 19.18 42.90
CA LYS A 335 -21.19 18.54 43.53
C LYS A 335 -20.39 19.52 44.38
N ALA A 336 -20.10 20.72 43.88
CA ALA A 336 -19.38 21.75 44.63
C ALA A 336 -20.17 22.22 45.87
N ALA A 337 -21.50 22.33 45.76
CA ALA A 337 -22.37 22.63 46.91
C ALA A 337 -22.36 21.50 47.95
N ALA A 338 -22.39 20.23 47.50
CA ALA A 338 -22.31 19.06 48.38
C ALA A 338 -20.93 18.93 49.07
N GLU A 339 -19.84 19.16 48.33
CA GLU A 339 -18.46 19.17 48.87
C GLU A 339 -18.29 20.31 49.89
N LYS A 340 -18.82 21.50 49.60
CA LYS A 340 -18.83 22.62 50.56
C LYS A 340 -19.63 22.28 51.82
N ALA A 341 -20.83 21.74 51.69
CA ALA A 341 -21.66 21.35 52.83
C ALA A 341 -21.00 20.23 53.68
N ALA A 342 -20.33 19.28 53.03
CA ALA A 342 -19.55 18.25 53.70
C ALA A 342 -18.33 18.83 54.45
N ALA A 343 -17.62 19.80 53.85
CA ALA A 343 -16.51 20.48 54.48
C ALA A 343 -16.94 21.36 55.67
N GLU A 344 -18.06 22.10 55.55
CA GLU A 344 -18.65 22.88 56.65
C GLU A 344 -19.10 21.97 57.80
N LYS A 345 -19.73 20.83 57.49
CA LYS A 345 -20.09 19.81 58.48
C LYS A 345 -18.85 19.21 59.17
N ALA A 346 -17.83 18.81 58.41
CA ALA A 346 -16.61 18.23 58.97
C ALA A 346 -15.83 19.26 59.84
N ALA A 347 -15.84 20.53 59.46
CA ALA A 347 -15.28 21.61 60.27
C ALA A 347 -16.06 21.82 61.58
N ALA A 348 -17.40 21.76 61.54
CA ALA A 348 -18.25 21.84 62.72
C ALA A 348 -18.07 20.63 63.66
N GLU A 349 -17.99 19.41 63.12
CA GLU A 349 -17.72 18.18 63.88
C GLU A 349 -16.32 18.21 64.51
N LYS A 350 -15.29 18.68 63.78
CA LYS A 350 -13.94 18.88 64.33
C LYS A 350 -13.91 19.93 65.44
N ALA A 351 -14.60 21.06 65.26
CA ALA A 351 -14.69 22.10 66.29
C ALA A 351 -15.43 21.61 67.55
N ALA A 352 -16.48 20.80 67.39
CA ALA A 352 -17.17 20.15 68.50
C ALA A 352 -16.27 19.13 69.22
N ALA A 353 -15.51 18.33 68.47
CA ALA A 353 -14.55 17.37 69.04
C ALA A 353 -13.41 18.06 69.79
N GLU A 354 -12.78 19.09 69.21
CA GLU A 354 -11.75 19.88 69.88
C GLU A 354 -12.28 20.55 71.17
N LYS A 355 -13.52 21.04 71.16
CA LYS A 355 -14.15 21.57 72.36
C LYS A 355 -14.34 20.46 73.41
N ALA A 356 -14.93 19.33 73.04
CA ALA A 356 -15.16 18.21 73.94
C ALA A 356 -13.85 17.64 74.53
N GLU A 357 -12.76 17.64 73.76
CA GLU A 357 -11.43 17.27 74.25
C GLU A 357 -10.84 18.31 75.21
N ARG A 358 -10.98 19.62 74.94
CA ARG A 358 -10.59 20.68 75.89
C ARG A 358 -11.38 20.58 77.20
N ASP A 359 -12.70 20.39 77.12
CA ASP A 359 -13.58 20.23 78.28
C ASP A 359 -13.20 18.97 79.08
N ARG A 360 -12.87 17.86 78.40
CA ARG A 360 -12.37 16.62 79.01
C ARG A 360 -11.00 16.80 79.69
N LEU A 361 -10.05 17.48 79.04
CA LEU A 361 -8.73 17.73 79.59
C LEU A 361 -8.79 18.66 80.81
N ALA A 362 -9.64 19.69 80.77
CA ALA A 362 -9.92 20.54 81.93
C ALA A 362 -10.52 19.73 83.09
N GLY A 363 -11.44 18.80 82.81
CA GLY A 363 -11.99 17.87 83.81
C GLY A 363 -10.94 16.92 84.40
N ILE A 364 -10.03 16.39 83.58
CA ILE A 364 -8.93 15.52 84.03
C ILE A 364 -7.96 16.30 84.92
N GLU A 365 -7.57 17.53 84.56
CA GLU A 365 -6.67 18.33 85.39
C GLU A 365 -7.35 18.79 86.70
N ALA A 366 -8.64 19.13 86.67
CA ALA A 366 -9.41 19.40 87.88
C ALA A 366 -9.46 18.19 88.84
N LEU A 367 -9.67 16.98 88.30
CA LEU A 367 -9.59 15.74 89.07
C LEU A 367 -8.17 15.48 89.61
N ARG A 368 -7.13 15.73 88.81
CA ARG A 368 -5.73 15.57 89.21
C ARG A 368 -5.34 16.51 90.35
N GLN A 369 -5.77 17.77 90.29
CA GLN A 369 -5.56 18.74 91.37
C GLN A 369 -6.33 18.34 92.64
N ALA A 370 -7.59 17.90 92.51
CA ALA A 370 -8.37 17.38 93.63
C ALA A 370 -7.74 16.12 94.26
N GLU A 371 -7.19 15.22 93.45
CA GLU A 371 -6.47 14.03 93.93
C GLU A 371 -5.13 14.40 94.60
N LEU A 372 -4.36 15.35 94.05
CA LEU A 372 -3.12 15.82 94.69
C LEU A 372 -3.38 16.44 96.07
N GLN A 373 -4.47 17.21 96.22
CA GLN A 373 -4.92 17.73 97.51
C GLN A 373 -5.36 16.60 98.46
N ARG A 374 -6.09 15.60 97.95
CA ARG A 374 -6.52 14.43 98.72
C ARG A 374 -5.35 13.55 99.17
N GLN A 375 -4.33 13.35 98.32
CA GLN A 375 -3.12 12.60 98.65
C GLN A 375 -2.36 13.30 99.77
N LYS A 376 -2.13 14.62 99.69
CA LYS A 376 -1.51 15.40 100.79
C LYS A 376 -2.29 15.25 102.11
N ALA A 377 -3.61 15.37 102.08
CA ALA A 377 -4.45 15.17 103.26
C ALA A 377 -4.41 13.73 103.81
N ILE A 378 -4.24 12.72 102.95
CA ILE A 378 -4.05 11.32 103.34
C ILE A 378 -2.63 11.10 103.91
N GLU A 379 -1.59 11.71 103.36
CA GLU A 379 -0.22 11.61 103.87
C GLU A 379 -0.08 12.26 105.26
N ASP A 380 -0.61 13.47 105.44
CA ASP A 380 -0.67 14.14 106.75
C ASP A 380 -1.41 13.28 107.79
N ARG A 381 -2.52 12.63 107.39
CA ARG A 381 -3.27 11.73 108.25
C ARG A 381 -2.51 10.43 108.53
N ALA A 382 -1.94 9.79 107.52
CA ALA A 382 -1.19 8.54 107.62
C ALA A 382 0.16 8.70 108.33
N ARG A 383 0.69 9.93 108.39
CA ARG A 383 1.79 10.30 109.28
C ARG A 383 1.32 10.29 110.73
N ARG A 384 0.26 11.05 111.05
CA ARG A 384 -0.31 11.11 112.42
C ARG A 384 -0.77 9.72 112.91
N GLU A 385 -1.35 8.90 112.05
CA GLU A 385 -1.73 7.52 112.40
C GLU A 385 -0.53 6.59 112.58
N ARG A 386 0.60 6.79 111.87
CA ARG A 386 1.84 6.03 112.13
C ARG A 386 2.50 6.43 113.45
N GLU A 387 2.58 7.73 113.72
CA GLU A 387 3.04 8.28 115.00
C GLU A 387 2.19 7.73 116.17
N LEU A 388 0.89 7.49 115.96
CA LEU A 388 0.01 6.85 116.96
C LEU A 388 0.18 5.31 117.06
N ARG A 389 0.42 4.61 115.94
CA ARG A 389 0.57 3.14 115.92
C ARG A 389 1.89 2.66 116.49
N GLU A 390 3.00 3.37 116.31
CA GLU A 390 4.27 3.01 116.95
C GLU A 390 4.15 2.96 118.49
N VAL A 391 3.34 3.85 119.07
CA VAL A 391 3.05 3.86 120.51
C VAL A 391 2.26 2.62 120.93
N GLN A 392 1.31 2.16 120.10
CA GLN A 392 0.46 0.99 120.38
C GLN A 392 1.18 -0.35 120.15
N GLU A 393 1.98 -0.49 119.08
CA GLU A 393 2.72 -1.72 118.80
C GLU A 393 3.82 -1.98 119.84
N ARG A 394 4.44 -0.93 120.39
CA ARG A 394 5.37 -1.06 121.53
C ARG A 394 4.69 -1.60 122.80
N GLN A 395 3.38 -1.37 122.98
CA GLN A 395 2.61 -2.03 124.06
C GLN A 395 2.28 -3.49 123.71
N LYS A 396 1.82 -3.78 122.49
CA LYS A 396 1.39 -5.13 122.09
C LYS A 396 2.54 -6.13 121.97
N ALA A 397 3.70 -5.72 121.46
CA ALA A 397 4.88 -6.57 121.39
C ALA A 397 5.37 -7.03 122.78
N MET A 398 5.14 -6.21 123.81
CA MET A 398 5.43 -6.54 125.21
C MET A 398 4.52 -7.68 125.73
N GLN A 399 3.28 -7.78 125.24
CA GLN A 399 2.32 -8.82 125.59
C GLN A 399 2.54 -10.12 124.82
N GLU A 400 2.80 -10.06 123.50
CA GLU A 400 3.03 -11.25 122.69
C GLU A 400 4.30 -12.03 123.09
N LYS A 401 5.35 -11.33 123.57
CA LYS A 401 6.55 -12.01 124.07
C LYS A 401 6.22 -12.99 125.21
N ALA A 402 5.38 -12.57 126.15
CA ALA A 402 4.94 -13.40 127.28
C ALA A 402 4.06 -14.59 126.86
N GLN A 403 3.41 -14.55 125.69
CA GLN A 403 2.67 -15.69 125.16
C GLN A 403 3.56 -16.72 124.45
N ARG A 404 4.61 -16.27 123.74
CA ARG A 404 5.57 -17.18 123.08
C ARG A 404 6.32 -18.06 124.08
N GLU A 405 6.68 -17.50 125.23
CA GLU A 405 7.32 -18.20 126.36
C GLU A 405 6.45 -19.36 126.93
N MET A 406 5.13 -19.36 126.72
CA MET A 406 4.25 -20.49 127.05
C MET A 406 4.13 -21.53 125.93
N GLU A 407 4.03 -21.12 124.65
CA GLU A 407 3.78 -22.06 123.56
C GLU A 407 5.04 -22.84 123.12
N GLU A 408 6.23 -22.26 123.27
CA GLU A 408 7.49 -22.95 122.97
C GLU A 408 7.72 -24.16 123.90
N GLN A 409 7.27 -24.07 125.17
CA GLN A 409 7.25 -25.18 126.13
C GLN A 409 6.31 -26.34 125.76
N ARG A 410 5.34 -26.10 124.85
CA ARG A 410 4.47 -27.15 124.29
C ARG A 410 5.17 -27.86 123.13
N ARG A 411 5.71 -27.10 122.17
CA ARG A 411 6.37 -27.62 120.96
C ARG A 411 7.63 -28.43 121.23
N GLN A 412 8.43 -28.09 122.25
CA GLN A 412 9.63 -28.87 122.57
C GLN A 412 9.32 -30.35 122.91
N ARG A 413 8.13 -30.63 123.48
CA ARG A 413 7.69 -32.00 123.82
C ARG A 413 7.30 -32.83 122.59
N GLU A 414 6.88 -32.18 121.51
CA GLU A 414 6.45 -32.83 120.26
C GLU A 414 7.64 -33.10 119.32
N ALA A 415 8.61 -32.18 119.29
CA ALA A 415 9.80 -32.29 118.43
C ALA A 415 10.73 -33.47 118.78
N GLU A 416 10.74 -33.91 120.04
CA GLU A 416 11.61 -34.97 120.55
C GLU A 416 11.23 -36.37 120.03
N GLN A 417 9.97 -36.59 119.63
CA GLN A 417 9.52 -37.86 119.04
C GLN A 417 9.82 -37.95 117.53
N ALA A 418 9.66 -36.86 116.77
CA ALA A 418 9.70 -36.91 115.31
C ALA A 418 11.11 -37.04 114.70
N LYS A 419 12.14 -36.47 115.33
CA LYS A 419 13.49 -36.37 114.74
C LYS A 419 14.33 -37.65 114.74
N ARG A 420 13.82 -38.77 115.27
CA ARG A 420 14.50 -40.09 115.24
C ARG A 420 14.28 -40.89 113.94
N ALA A 421 13.57 -40.36 112.94
CA ALA A 421 13.03 -41.15 111.82
C ALA A 421 13.49 -40.74 110.39
N ALA A 422 14.30 -39.68 110.22
CA ALA A 422 14.62 -39.13 108.89
C ALA A 422 16.05 -38.53 108.83
N GLU A 423 17.06 -39.32 109.21
CA GLU A 423 18.36 -38.83 109.70
C GLU A 423 19.27 -38.04 108.73
N GLN A 424 19.46 -38.32 107.43
CA GLN A 424 18.77 -39.24 106.50
C GLN A 424 19.01 -38.80 105.05
N GLU A 425 17.96 -38.90 104.22
CA GLU A 425 18.03 -38.99 102.76
C GLU A 425 18.29 -37.66 102.02
N ARG A 426 19.56 -37.23 101.98
CA ARG A 426 20.18 -36.27 101.02
C ARG A 426 19.75 -34.79 101.12
N LEU A 427 20.64 -33.79 101.10
CA LEU A 427 22.10 -33.71 100.83
C LEU A 427 22.57 -34.31 99.48
N ARG A 428 22.86 -33.41 98.52
CA ARG A 428 23.38 -33.56 97.13
C ARG A 428 22.30 -33.31 96.05
N GLN A 429 22.10 -32.12 95.45
CA GLN A 429 23.00 -31.09 94.80
C GLN A 429 23.41 -31.47 93.34
N GLU A 430 23.61 -30.59 92.33
CA GLU A 430 23.51 -29.12 92.16
C GLU A 430 23.63 -28.65 90.67
N ALA A 431 23.19 -27.39 90.35
CA ALA A 431 23.70 -26.35 89.39
C ALA A 431 24.26 -26.65 87.93
N ALA A 432 24.81 -25.68 87.15
CA ALA A 432 24.16 -24.58 86.35
C ALA A 432 25.09 -23.81 85.30
N ASN A 433 24.56 -23.44 84.11
CA ASN A 433 24.77 -22.24 83.20
C ASN A 433 26.11 -21.68 82.53
N ILE A 434 26.07 -21.44 81.18
CA ILE A 434 26.38 -20.17 80.37
C ILE A 434 27.73 -19.81 79.58
N ARG A 435 27.61 -19.45 78.26
CA ARG A 435 28.33 -18.50 77.27
C ARG A 435 29.63 -18.77 76.40
N ILE A 436 29.96 -17.85 75.43
CA ILE A 436 30.82 -17.91 74.17
C ILE A 436 31.51 -16.55 73.80
N PRO A 437 32.68 -16.41 73.05
CA PRO A 437 32.78 -15.91 71.60
C PRO A 437 34.13 -16.15 70.76
N GLY A 438 34.25 -15.77 69.44
CA GLY A 438 35.55 -15.72 68.63
C GLY A 438 35.49 -15.50 67.06
N SER A 439 36.58 -15.11 66.32
CA SER A 439 36.58 -14.63 64.87
C SER A 439 37.90 -14.79 63.99
N GLY A 440 37.87 -14.85 62.62
CA GLY A 440 38.91 -14.24 61.69
C GLY A 440 39.45 -14.85 60.32
N ASN A 441 39.13 -14.22 59.15
CA ASN A 441 39.96 -13.76 57.95
C ASN A 441 40.65 -14.60 56.78
N THR A 442 40.91 -13.94 55.60
CA THR A 442 41.76 -14.23 54.35
C THR A 442 41.11 -14.87 53.06
N THR A 443 41.57 -14.87 51.76
CA THR A 443 42.85 -14.56 50.99
C THR A 443 42.68 -14.03 49.49
N ARG A 444 43.51 -14.39 48.45
CA ARG A 444 43.64 -13.84 47.02
C ARG A 444 44.61 -14.71 46.10
N PRO A 445 45.11 -14.45 44.83
CA PRO A 445 44.80 -13.58 43.61
C PRO A 445 45.12 -14.14 42.13
N ALA A 446 44.93 -13.33 41.04
CA ALA A 446 45.72 -13.18 39.73
C ALA A 446 45.42 -14.04 38.41
N PRO A 447 46.09 -13.85 37.21
CA PRO A 447 45.70 -12.94 36.07
C PRO A 447 45.90 -13.41 34.56
N GLY A 448 45.51 -12.61 33.51
CA GLY A 448 46.07 -12.68 32.11
C GLY A 448 45.16 -12.32 30.88
N VAL A 449 45.66 -11.66 29.80
CA VAL A 449 44.96 -11.24 28.53
C VAL A 449 45.93 -11.03 27.32
N PRO A 450 45.58 -11.38 26.04
CA PRO A 450 45.70 -10.44 24.88
C PRO A 450 44.66 -10.61 23.72
N THR A 451 44.75 -9.80 22.64
CA THR A 451 43.85 -9.74 21.43
C THR A 451 44.61 -9.99 20.10
N PRO A 452 43.97 -10.12 18.90
CA PRO A 452 43.74 -8.94 18.01
C PRO A 452 42.59 -9.04 16.94
N ARG A 453 42.47 -8.03 16.05
CA ARG A 453 41.82 -8.05 14.70
C ARG A 453 42.76 -7.42 13.65
N PRO A 454 42.57 -7.62 12.33
CA PRO A 454 42.26 -6.48 11.43
C PRO A 454 41.31 -6.81 10.23
N ARG A 455 41.17 -5.86 9.28
CA ARG A 455 40.37 -5.85 8.00
C ARG A 455 41.36 -5.64 6.80
N PRO A 456 41.04 -5.07 5.59
CA PRO A 456 39.80 -4.84 4.79
C PRO A 456 39.96 -5.27 3.28
N VAL A 457 39.50 -4.45 2.29
CA VAL A 457 39.79 -4.41 0.80
C VAL A 457 38.84 -5.22 -0.11
N VAL A 458 38.31 -4.80 -1.31
CA VAL A 458 38.14 -3.51 -2.08
C VAL A 458 37.05 -3.68 -3.19
N SER A 459 36.61 -2.62 -3.90
CA SER A 459 35.62 -2.57 -5.02
C SER A 459 36.21 -1.91 -6.31
N PRO A 460 35.48 -1.58 -7.42
CA PRO A 460 34.17 -1.99 -7.97
C PRO A 460 34.34 -2.80 -9.31
N PRO A 461 34.24 -2.35 -10.61
CA PRO A 461 33.64 -1.19 -11.33
C PRO A 461 32.81 -1.45 -12.66
N ARG A 462 31.72 -0.68 -12.90
CA ARG A 462 31.19 -0.14 -14.20
C ARG A 462 30.89 -1.02 -15.45
N GLY A 463 29.69 -0.85 -16.03
CA GLY A 463 29.31 -1.13 -17.45
C GLY A 463 27.78 -1.06 -17.66
N GLY A 464 27.20 -0.79 -18.84
CA GLY A 464 27.79 -0.46 -20.15
C GLY A 464 26.81 0.09 -21.21
N GLY A 465 25.61 -0.51 -21.33
CA GLY A 465 24.45 0.02 -22.10
C GLY A 465 24.32 -0.36 -23.60
N ARG A 466 23.15 -0.02 -24.17
CA ARG A 466 22.70 -0.08 -25.58
C ARG A 466 22.25 -1.43 -26.17
N GLY A 467 21.06 -1.40 -26.76
CA GLY A 467 20.48 -2.38 -27.69
C GLY A 467 18.95 -2.20 -27.73
N PRO A 468 18.27 -2.22 -28.88
CA PRO A 468 16.81 -2.37 -28.90
C PRO A 468 16.42 -3.81 -28.56
N PHE A 469 15.21 -4.00 -28.04
CA PHE A 469 14.58 -5.32 -28.06
C PHE A 469 14.20 -5.67 -29.50
N ILE A 470 14.27 -6.95 -29.82
CA ILE A 470 14.09 -7.52 -31.16
C ILE A 470 13.36 -8.84 -30.94
N GLY A 471 12.30 -9.08 -31.72
CA GLY A 471 11.61 -10.36 -31.70
C GLY A 471 12.44 -11.41 -32.43
N PHE A 472 12.87 -12.48 -31.78
CA PHE A 472 13.57 -13.57 -32.44
C PHE A 472 12.56 -14.67 -32.78
N PRO A 473 12.45 -15.11 -34.05
CA PRO A 473 11.82 -16.39 -34.31
C PRO A 473 12.58 -17.26 -35.33
N VAL A 474 12.20 -18.53 -35.39
CA VAL A 474 12.61 -19.48 -36.44
C VAL A 474 11.59 -19.46 -37.59
N VAL A 475 12.03 -19.17 -38.82
CA VAL A 475 11.17 -19.00 -40.01
C VAL A 475 11.43 -20.10 -41.04
N LEU A 476 10.39 -20.58 -41.73
CA LEU A 476 10.48 -21.66 -42.72
C LEU A 476 9.92 -21.25 -44.09
N ASP A 477 10.62 -21.66 -45.16
CA ASP A 477 10.25 -21.53 -46.57
C ASP A 477 9.12 -22.52 -46.92
N LEU A 478 7.86 -22.10 -46.85
CA LEU A 478 6.71 -23.00 -47.05
C LEU A 478 6.28 -23.10 -48.52
N ASN A 479 6.66 -22.14 -49.37
CA ASN A 479 6.34 -22.15 -50.80
C ASN A 479 7.38 -22.91 -51.66
N GLY A 480 8.59 -23.12 -51.14
CA GLY A 480 9.69 -23.84 -51.80
C GLY A 480 10.46 -23.03 -52.85
N ASP A 481 10.42 -21.69 -52.80
CA ASP A 481 11.14 -20.83 -53.77
C ASP A 481 12.63 -20.63 -53.43
N GLY A 482 13.07 -21.03 -52.23
CA GLY A 482 14.45 -20.95 -51.77
C GLY A 482 14.79 -19.63 -51.07
N ARG A 483 13.81 -18.99 -50.42
CA ARG A 483 13.94 -17.72 -49.70
C ARG A 483 13.19 -17.77 -48.37
N LEU A 484 13.33 -16.69 -47.62
CA LEU A 484 12.50 -16.38 -46.46
C LEU A 484 12.02 -14.95 -46.67
N ASP A 485 10.72 -14.78 -46.93
CA ASP A 485 10.11 -13.47 -47.11
C ASP A 485 9.83 -12.84 -45.74
N ILE A 486 10.36 -11.62 -45.55
CA ILE A 486 10.15 -10.81 -44.34
C ILE A 486 9.45 -9.52 -44.75
N VAL A 487 8.25 -9.32 -44.19
CA VAL A 487 7.51 -8.07 -44.24
C VAL A 487 8.20 -7.08 -43.30
N GLN A 488 8.87 -6.07 -43.86
CA GLN A 488 9.57 -5.05 -43.09
C GLN A 488 8.58 -4.12 -42.36
N LEU A 489 8.95 -3.69 -41.17
CA LEU A 489 8.20 -2.72 -40.38
C LEU A 489 8.16 -1.35 -41.08
N ASP A 490 6.98 -0.81 -41.36
CA ASP A 490 6.86 0.59 -41.77
C ASP A 490 7.01 1.50 -40.53
N GLU A 491 8.20 2.03 -40.31
CA GLU A 491 8.51 3.03 -39.27
C GLU A 491 7.54 4.24 -39.29
N ASN A 492 6.97 4.58 -40.44
CA ASN A 492 6.10 5.75 -40.64
C ASN A 492 4.61 5.43 -40.38
N ALA A 493 4.25 4.16 -40.28
CA ALA A 493 2.88 3.78 -39.90
C ALA A 493 2.57 4.27 -38.48
N PRO A 494 1.38 4.83 -38.22
CA PRO A 494 0.99 5.23 -36.87
C PRO A 494 0.94 3.99 -35.97
N ALA A 495 1.56 4.07 -34.79
CA ALA A 495 1.75 2.94 -33.88
C ALA A 495 0.44 2.21 -33.49
N PHE A 496 -0.70 2.90 -33.57
CA PHE A 496 -2.03 2.32 -33.45
C PHE A 496 -2.78 2.40 -34.79
N GLY A 497 -3.41 1.30 -35.18
CA GLY A 497 -4.44 1.30 -36.22
C GLY A 497 -5.58 2.26 -35.85
N LYS A 498 -6.22 2.87 -36.85
CA LYS A 498 -7.32 3.80 -36.60
C LYS A 498 -8.56 3.03 -36.14
N SER A 499 -8.81 3.05 -34.83
CA SER A 499 -10.10 2.62 -34.27
C SER A 499 -11.27 3.41 -34.89
N GLU A 500 -12.42 2.77 -34.99
CA GLU A 500 -13.44 3.04 -36.00
C GLU A 500 -14.25 4.32 -35.76
N PHE A 501 -14.60 5.04 -36.85
CA PHE A 501 -15.60 6.12 -36.79
C PHE A 501 -16.48 6.29 -38.06
N ASP A 502 -16.26 5.55 -39.16
CA ASP A 502 -17.12 5.67 -40.37
C ASP A 502 -17.79 4.36 -40.84
N GLY A 503 -17.53 3.23 -40.18
CA GLY A 503 -18.13 1.94 -40.52
C GLY A 503 -17.57 1.29 -41.79
N THR A 504 -16.47 1.81 -42.35
CA THR A 504 -15.66 1.07 -43.33
C THR A 504 -14.50 0.38 -42.60
N ALA A 505 -14.54 -0.95 -42.58
CA ALA A 505 -13.41 -1.73 -42.08
C ALA A 505 -12.16 -1.43 -42.92
N LYS A 506 -11.06 -1.12 -42.24
CA LYS A 506 -9.72 -1.13 -42.81
C LYS A 506 -8.85 -2.01 -41.93
N GLU A 507 -8.09 -2.89 -42.59
CA GLU A 507 -7.17 -3.79 -41.93
C GLU A 507 -6.12 -3.04 -41.10
N SER A 508 -5.45 -3.76 -40.20
CA SER A 508 -4.32 -3.23 -39.43
C SER A 508 -3.22 -2.71 -40.36
N VAL A 509 -2.43 -1.75 -39.88
CA VAL A 509 -1.38 -1.09 -40.69
C VAL A 509 -0.10 -1.96 -40.74
N GLY A 510 -0.27 -3.27 -40.88
CA GLY A 510 0.71 -4.32 -40.63
C GLY A 510 0.31 -5.26 -39.49
N PRO A 511 1.04 -6.38 -39.30
CA PRO A 511 0.85 -7.32 -38.20
C PRO A 511 1.29 -6.73 -36.85
N THR A 512 0.75 -7.29 -35.77
CA THR A 512 1.18 -6.96 -34.40
C THR A 512 1.40 -8.22 -33.56
N PHE A 513 2.32 -8.20 -32.59
CA PHE A 513 2.53 -9.32 -31.68
C PHE A 513 3.07 -8.81 -30.34
N ASP A 514 2.78 -9.53 -29.24
CA ASP A 514 3.22 -9.19 -27.88
C ASP A 514 4.64 -9.75 -27.69
N TRP A 515 5.66 -8.90 -27.80
CA TRP A 515 7.06 -9.36 -27.82
C TRP A 515 7.75 -9.33 -26.45
N ASP A 516 7.19 -8.67 -25.45
CA ASP A 516 7.76 -8.60 -24.09
C ASP A 516 6.82 -9.08 -22.96
N GLY A 517 5.60 -9.52 -23.29
CA GLY A 517 4.66 -10.20 -22.39
C GLY A 517 3.83 -9.26 -21.53
N ASP A 518 3.63 -8.01 -21.94
CA ASP A 518 2.89 -6.99 -21.17
C ASP A 518 1.37 -7.01 -21.42
N GLY A 519 0.90 -7.73 -22.45
CA GLY A 519 -0.50 -7.84 -22.85
C GLY A 519 -0.96 -6.82 -23.90
N VAL A 520 -0.07 -5.93 -24.36
CA VAL A 520 -0.22 -5.12 -25.58
C VAL A 520 0.39 -5.90 -26.76
N ARG A 521 0.20 -5.41 -28.00
CA ARG A 521 0.76 -6.05 -29.21
C ARG A 521 1.37 -4.98 -30.11
N GLU A 522 2.67 -5.08 -30.34
CA GLU A 522 3.48 -4.04 -30.98
C GLU A 522 3.45 -4.23 -32.48
N GLN A 523 3.44 -3.13 -33.24
CA GLN A 523 3.68 -3.21 -34.68
C GLN A 523 5.08 -3.76 -34.94
N THR A 524 5.15 -4.84 -35.69
CA THR A 524 6.38 -5.60 -35.90
C THR A 524 6.63 -5.90 -37.37
N ALA A 525 7.90 -6.10 -37.73
CA ALA A 525 8.27 -6.84 -38.92
C ALA A 525 7.87 -8.31 -38.76
N TRP A 526 7.62 -9.02 -39.86
CA TRP A 526 6.94 -10.31 -39.78
C TRP A 526 7.32 -11.26 -40.90
N VAL A 527 6.94 -12.52 -40.77
CA VAL A 527 7.03 -13.50 -41.87
C VAL A 527 6.05 -13.13 -43.00
N GLY A 528 6.42 -13.41 -44.25
CA GLY A 528 5.53 -13.28 -45.40
C GLY A 528 4.45 -14.38 -45.41
N PRO A 529 3.26 -14.13 -45.98
CA PRO A 529 2.11 -15.05 -45.90
C PRO A 529 2.27 -16.34 -46.72
N GLN A 530 3.42 -16.53 -47.38
CA GLN A 530 3.78 -17.74 -48.12
C GLN A 530 4.78 -18.64 -47.37
N ASP A 531 5.28 -18.14 -46.25
CA ASP A 531 6.22 -18.80 -45.32
C ASP A 531 5.53 -18.93 -43.94
N GLY A 532 6.24 -19.44 -42.93
CA GLY A 532 5.66 -19.54 -41.58
C GLY A 532 6.69 -19.52 -40.47
N LEU A 533 6.21 -19.24 -39.26
CA LEU A 533 6.97 -19.35 -38.02
C LEU A 533 6.95 -20.79 -37.53
N LEU A 534 8.06 -21.30 -37.01
CA LEU A 534 8.03 -22.40 -36.05
C LEU A 534 7.46 -21.85 -34.75
N ALA A 535 6.48 -22.52 -34.19
CA ALA A 535 5.91 -22.17 -32.89
C ALA A 535 5.76 -23.42 -32.02
N ILE A 536 5.70 -23.24 -30.70
CA ILE A 536 5.28 -24.28 -29.76
C ILE A 536 3.96 -23.87 -29.13
N ASP A 537 2.94 -24.71 -29.26
CA ASP A 537 1.57 -24.49 -28.80
C ASP A 537 1.49 -24.89 -27.32
N LEU A 538 1.44 -23.87 -26.45
CA LEU A 538 1.45 -23.98 -24.99
C LEU A 538 0.03 -23.75 -24.42
N PRO A 539 -0.18 -23.96 -23.11
CA PRO A 539 -1.26 -23.31 -22.39
C PRO A 539 -0.80 -21.91 -21.94
N SER A 540 -1.75 -21.06 -21.59
CA SER A 540 -1.49 -19.74 -20.95
C SER A 540 -0.82 -19.80 -19.55
N ASP A 541 -0.20 -20.92 -19.16
CA ASP A 541 0.68 -21.06 -17.99
C ASP A 541 2.11 -21.53 -18.34
N GLY A 542 2.45 -21.55 -19.63
CA GLY A 542 3.80 -21.86 -20.16
C GLY A 542 4.24 -23.31 -20.05
N ARG A 543 3.34 -24.24 -19.70
CA ARG A 543 3.67 -25.66 -19.47
C ARG A 543 3.58 -26.51 -20.76
N SER A 544 3.59 -27.83 -20.60
CA SER A 544 3.37 -28.79 -21.68
C SER A 544 1.89 -29.08 -21.85
N GLY A 545 1.41 -29.05 -23.09
CA GLY A 545 0.03 -29.25 -23.51
C GLY A 545 -0.48 -28.07 -24.36
N PRO A 546 -1.06 -28.31 -25.55
CA PRO A 546 -1.55 -27.23 -26.41
C PRO A 546 -2.89 -26.65 -25.94
N ASP A 547 -3.12 -25.35 -26.15
CA ASP A 547 -4.45 -24.73 -26.08
C ASP A 547 -5.04 -24.32 -27.45
N GLY A 548 -4.23 -24.36 -28.51
CA GLY A 548 -4.65 -24.18 -29.90
C GLY A 548 -4.49 -22.74 -30.43
N LYS A 549 -3.72 -21.92 -29.74
CA LYS A 549 -3.28 -20.59 -30.18
C LYS A 549 -1.77 -20.49 -30.11
N ILE A 550 -1.27 -19.37 -30.63
CA ILE A 550 0.06 -18.81 -30.36
C ILE A 550 -0.18 -17.35 -29.94
N ASP A 551 -0.12 -17.06 -28.64
CA ASP A 551 -0.37 -15.71 -28.07
C ASP A 551 0.60 -15.26 -26.95
N GLN A 552 1.67 -16.01 -26.68
CA GLN A 552 2.77 -15.66 -25.75
C GLN A 552 4.14 -15.56 -26.48
N PRO A 553 5.08 -14.69 -26.05
CA PRO A 553 6.38 -14.56 -26.72
C PRO A 553 7.26 -15.82 -26.66
N GLU A 554 7.24 -16.58 -25.56
CA GLU A 554 7.96 -17.86 -25.45
C GLU A 554 7.49 -18.93 -26.47
N GLU A 555 6.36 -18.73 -27.15
CA GLU A 555 5.84 -19.69 -28.15
C GLU A 555 6.54 -19.57 -29.51
N ILE A 556 7.07 -18.39 -29.84
CA ILE A 556 7.78 -18.13 -31.11
C ILE A 556 9.22 -17.63 -30.93
N ALA A 557 9.59 -17.15 -29.74
CA ALA A 557 10.94 -16.70 -29.40
C ALA A 557 11.65 -17.72 -28.50
N PHE A 558 12.18 -18.77 -29.13
CA PHE A 558 12.89 -19.85 -28.43
C PHE A 558 14.15 -19.36 -27.69
N ALA A 559 14.73 -18.22 -28.06
CA ALA A 559 15.81 -17.55 -27.34
C ALA A 559 15.47 -17.23 -25.88
N LEU A 560 14.17 -17.05 -25.53
CA LEU A 560 13.73 -16.79 -24.15
C LEU A 560 13.89 -18.02 -23.22
N TRP A 561 13.99 -19.23 -23.77
CA TRP A 561 14.10 -20.47 -23.00
C TRP A 561 15.50 -20.77 -22.44
N LYS A 562 16.48 -19.86 -22.63
CA LYS A 562 17.88 -20.03 -22.21
C LYS A 562 18.52 -18.68 -21.90
N THR A 563 19.13 -18.51 -20.72
CA THR A 563 19.84 -17.23 -20.46
C THR A 563 21.22 -17.18 -21.12
N GLU A 564 21.72 -15.96 -21.38
CA GLU A 564 23.09 -15.74 -21.87
C GLU A 564 24.13 -16.37 -20.94
N GLU A 565 23.96 -16.27 -19.61
CA GLU A 565 24.87 -16.91 -18.64
C GLU A 565 24.88 -18.45 -18.78
N GLU A 566 23.73 -19.05 -19.05
CA GLU A 566 23.61 -20.50 -19.25
C GLU A 566 24.23 -20.93 -20.59
N ARG A 567 24.05 -20.13 -21.65
CA ARG A 567 24.72 -20.34 -22.95
C ARG A 567 26.25 -20.24 -22.80
N GLN A 568 26.73 -19.21 -22.11
CA GLN A 568 28.16 -19.01 -21.85
C GLN A 568 28.76 -20.12 -21.00
N ALA A 569 28.02 -20.64 -20.00
CA ALA A 569 28.49 -21.77 -19.21
C ALA A 569 28.73 -23.02 -20.09
N GLU A 570 27.81 -23.32 -21.00
CA GLU A 570 27.87 -24.50 -21.87
C GLU A 570 28.95 -24.37 -22.96
N LEU A 571 29.02 -23.23 -23.65
CA LEU A 571 30.07 -22.97 -24.66
C LEU A 571 31.48 -22.99 -24.05
N LYS A 572 31.64 -22.53 -22.81
CA LYS A 572 32.90 -22.55 -22.08
C LYS A 572 33.37 -23.95 -21.70
N GLU A 573 32.47 -24.91 -21.47
CA GLU A 573 32.84 -26.33 -21.29
C GLU A 573 33.37 -26.94 -22.60
N LEU A 574 32.90 -26.44 -23.75
CA LEU A 574 33.43 -26.78 -25.09
C LEU A 574 34.71 -26.01 -25.46
N GLY A 575 35.15 -25.06 -24.62
CA GLY A 575 36.33 -24.22 -24.86
C GLY A 575 36.10 -23.07 -25.84
N ILE A 576 34.85 -22.70 -26.09
CA ILE A 576 34.42 -21.59 -26.95
C ILE A 576 34.19 -20.35 -26.07
N ASP A 577 34.68 -19.19 -26.51
CA ASP A 577 34.39 -17.87 -25.92
C ASP A 577 33.63 -17.05 -26.97
N ASP A 578 32.39 -16.70 -26.64
CA ASP A 578 31.45 -15.96 -27.50
C ASP A 578 30.74 -14.88 -26.66
N THR A 579 31.49 -14.29 -25.72
CA THR A 579 31.00 -13.37 -24.68
C THR A 579 30.35 -12.12 -25.28
N GLY A 580 29.06 -11.91 -25.00
CA GLY A 580 28.36 -10.65 -25.32
C GLY A 580 27.60 -10.62 -26.65
N ARG A 581 27.41 -11.77 -27.29
CA ARG A 581 26.36 -11.98 -28.30
C ARG A 581 25.07 -12.45 -27.58
N PRO A 582 23.86 -12.04 -28.00
CA PRO A 582 22.64 -12.67 -27.48
C PRO A 582 22.52 -14.14 -27.92
N VAL A 583 21.74 -14.93 -27.17
CA VAL A 583 21.25 -16.24 -27.62
C VAL A 583 20.40 -16.04 -28.88
N THR A 584 20.59 -16.85 -29.93
CA THR A 584 19.68 -16.84 -31.10
C THR A 584 18.58 -17.87 -30.96
N ASP A 585 17.61 -17.86 -31.88
CA ASP A 585 16.39 -18.62 -31.68
C ASP A 585 16.58 -20.12 -31.93
N ILE A 586 17.39 -20.49 -32.93
CA ILE A 586 17.77 -21.90 -33.15
C ILE A 586 18.70 -22.40 -32.03
N GLU A 587 19.49 -21.52 -31.39
CA GLU A 587 20.25 -21.87 -30.18
C GLU A 587 19.32 -22.19 -29.02
N GLY A 588 18.37 -21.31 -28.69
CA GLY A 588 17.38 -21.51 -27.63
C GLY A 588 16.56 -22.78 -27.85
N LEU A 589 16.08 -22.98 -29.08
CA LEU A 589 15.36 -24.17 -29.52
C LEU A 589 16.16 -25.46 -29.25
N ARG A 590 17.45 -25.48 -29.59
CA ARG A 590 18.34 -26.63 -29.33
C ARG A 590 18.64 -26.81 -27.84
N PHE A 591 18.80 -25.76 -27.06
CA PHE A 591 19.10 -25.90 -25.63
C PHE A 591 17.89 -26.39 -24.81
N ALA A 592 16.67 -26.06 -25.23
CA ALA A 592 15.44 -26.35 -24.49
C ALA A 592 14.67 -27.59 -24.99
N PHE A 593 14.74 -27.92 -26.28
CA PHE A 593 13.84 -28.92 -26.89
C PHE A 593 14.52 -30.13 -27.54
N ASP A 594 15.77 -30.01 -28.03
CA ASP A 594 16.61 -31.18 -28.39
C ASP A 594 16.94 -31.96 -27.11
N THR A 595 16.08 -32.95 -26.84
CA THR A 595 16.05 -33.72 -25.60
C THR A 595 17.10 -34.82 -25.64
N ASN A 596 17.41 -35.30 -26.85
CA ASN A 596 18.30 -36.43 -27.08
C ASN A 596 19.77 -36.02 -27.30
N ARG A 597 20.00 -34.76 -27.68
CA ARG A 597 21.27 -34.06 -27.96
C ARG A 597 22.00 -34.51 -29.22
N ASP A 598 21.27 -34.82 -30.28
CA ASP A 598 21.84 -35.10 -31.61
C ASP A 598 21.86 -33.88 -32.56
N ASN A 599 21.35 -32.72 -32.11
CA ASN A 599 21.24 -31.44 -32.83
C ASN A 599 20.21 -31.42 -33.97
N VAL A 600 19.20 -32.31 -33.94
CA VAL A 600 17.94 -32.08 -34.67
C VAL A 600 16.79 -31.85 -33.69
N LEU A 601 15.71 -31.24 -34.18
CA LEU A 601 14.39 -31.33 -33.57
C LEU A 601 13.59 -32.37 -34.37
N ASP A 602 13.25 -33.50 -33.76
CA ASP A 602 12.46 -34.55 -34.42
C ASP A 602 11.54 -35.34 -33.46
N GLN A 603 10.84 -36.35 -33.98
CA GLN A 603 9.90 -37.19 -33.23
C GLN A 603 10.49 -37.96 -32.02
N ASN A 604 11.81 -37.95 -31.81
CA ASN A 604 12.46 -38.54 -30.64
C ASN A 604 12.52 -37.57 -29.44
N ASP A 605 12.21 -36.28 -29.64
CA ASP A 605 12.22 -35.26 -28.61
C ASP A 605 10.90 -35.19 -27.81
N ALA A 606 11.01 -34.90 -26.51
CA ALA A 606 9.91 -35.08 -25.57
C ALA A 606 8.69 -34.19 -25.84
N ARG A 607 8.88 -33.04 -26.50
CA ARG A 607 7.83 -32.05 -26.81
C ARG A 607 7.48 -31.95 -28.30
N TRP A 608 7.96 -32.85 -29.16
CA TRP A 608 7.75 -32.79 -30.62
C TRP A 608 6.29 -32.58 -31.05
N GLY A 609 5.33 -33.25 -30.38
CA GLY A 609 3.90 -33.14 -30.70
C GLY A 609 3.26 -31.78 -30.37
N GLU A 610 3.97 -30.92 -29.64
CA GLU A 610 3.51 -29.60 -29.22
C GLU A 610 3.89 -28.50 -30.24
N PHE A 611 4.84 -28.79 -31.14
CA PHE A 611 5.23 -27.84 -32.19
C PHE A 611 4.17 -27.67 -33.30
N ARG A 612 4.11 -26.45 -33.82
CA ARG A 612 3.29 -26.01 -34.95
C ARG A 612 4.16 -25.26 -35.95
N ILE A 613 3.67 -25.20 -37.18
CA ILE A 613 4.02 -24.15 -38.13
C ILE A 613 2.84 -23.20 -38.19
N TRP A 614 3.06 -21.93 -37.87
CA TRP A 614 2.08 -20.87 -38.01
C TRP A 614 2.33 -20.11 -39.31
N GLN A 615 1.40 -20.25 -40.26
CA GLN A 615 1.37 -19.47 -41.49
C GLN A 615 0.30 -18.39 -41.35
N ASP A 616 0.71 -17.18 -40.94
CA ASP A 616 -0.17 -16.00 -40.91
C ASP A 616 -0.51 -15.59 -42.35
N ILE A 617 -1.66 -16.03 -42.85
CA ILE A 617 -2.11 -15.82 -44.23
C ILE A 617 -2.54 -14.37 -44.41
N ASN A 618 -3.09 -13.77 -43.35
CA ASN A 618 -3.78 -12.49 -43.41
C ASN A 618 -2.93 -11.29 -42.94
N GLN A 619 -1.76 -11.55 -42.36
CA GLN A 619 -0.77 -10.61 -41.82
C GLN A 619 -1.30 -9.71 -40.69
N ASN A 620 -2.05 -10.29 -39.75
CA ASN A 620 -2.54 -9.60 -38.55
C ASN A 620 -1.73 -9.91 -37.28
N GLY A 621 -0.87 -10.94 -37.29
CA GLY A 621 -0.14 -11.44 -36.14
C GLY A 621 -1.00 -12.09 -35.04
N ILE A 622 -2.16 -12.63 -35.42
CA ILE A 622 -3.06 -13.46 -34.58
C ILE A 622 -3.06 -14.87 -35.16
N SER A 623 -2.91 -15.90 -34.32
CA SER A 623 -3.10 -17.29 -34.72
C SER A 623 -4.59 -17.59 -34.98
N ASP A 624 -5.07 -17.32 -36.19
CA ASP A 624 -6.48 -17.53 -36.59
C ASP A 624 -6.81 -18.98 -36.98
N GLU A 625 -8.11 -19.34 -37.03
CA GLU A 625 -8.56 -20.71 -37.32
C GLU A 625 -8.17 -21.16 -38.74
N GLY A 626 -7.22 -22.11 -38.81
CA GLY A 626 -6.69 -22.68 -40.05
C GLY A 626 -5.27 -22.26 -40.40
N GLU A 627 -4.67 -21.34 -39.64
CA GLU A 627 -3.29 -20.87 -39.85
C GLU A 627 -2.22 -21.73 -39.14
N LEU A 628 -2.62 -22.56 -38.18
CA LEU A 628 -1.75 -23.52 -37.50
C LEU A 628 -1.75 -24.90 -38.17
N LEU A 629 -0.56 -25.36 -38.56
CA LEU A 629 -0.29 -26.72 -39.03
C LEU A 629 0.52 -27.48 -37.97
N THR A 630 0.16 -28.73 -37.67
CA THR A 630 1.10 -29.62 -36.97
C THR A 630 2.30 -29.96 -37.85
N MET A 631 3.43 -30.34 -37.23
CA MET A 631 4.63 -30.79 -37.95
C MET A 631 4.33 -31.92 -38.96
N GLU A 632 3.31 -32.76 -38.69
CA GLU A 632 2.85 -33.78 -39.63
C GLU A 632 2.11 -33.21 -40.84
N GLN A 633 1.24 -32.21 -40.64
CA GLN A 633 0.51 -31.54 -41.74
C GLN A 633 1.45 -30.71 -42.62
N ALA A 634 2.45 -30.05 -42.03
CA ALA A 634 3.53 -29.38 -42.75
C ALA A 634 4.51 -30.36 -43.47
N GLY A 635 4.32 -31.67 -43.29
CA GLY A 635 5.16 -32.70 -43.92
C GLY A 635 6.59 -32.78 -43.37
N ILE A 636 6.90 -32.08 -42.29
CA ILE A 636 8.24 -32.02 -41.69
C ILE A 636 8.56 -33.35 -41.01
N LYS A 637 9.80 -33.79 -41.18
CA LYS A 637 10.36 -35.00 -40.55
C LYS A 637 11.34 -34.65 -39.44
N LEU A 638 12.20 -33.65 -39.66
CA LEU A 638 13.14 -33.10 -38.68
C LEU A 638 13.59 -31.69 -39.10
N ILE A 639 14.04 -30.88 -38.14
CA ILE A 639 14.74 -29.59 -38.37
C ILE A 639 16.18 -29.72 -37.88
N ASN A 640 17.17 -29.34 -38.69
CA ASN A 640 18.58 -29.31 -38.25
C ASN A 640 18.87 -28.04 -37.43
N LEU A 641 19.36 -28.18 -36.20
CA LEU A 641 19.53 -27.08 -35.24
C LEU A 641 20.94 -26.48 -35.24
N LEU A 642 21.70 -26.68 -36.32
CA LEU A 642 23.02 -26.09 -36.54
C LEU A 642 22.99 -25.17 -37.77
N PRO A 643 22.67 -23.87 -37.60
CA PRO A 643 22.63 -22.91 -38.71
C PRO A 643 24.02 -22.49 -39.19
N THR A 644 24.06 -21.85 -40.35
CA THR A 644 25.26 -21.29 -40.97
C THR A 644 25.01 -19.83 -41.35
N GLU A 645 26.07 -19.01 -41.44
CA GLU A 645 25.97 -17.61 -41.90
C GLU A 645 25.51 -17.46 -43.37
N HIS A 646 25.34 -18.56 -44.11
CA HIS A 646 24.75 -18.52 -45.45
C HIS A 646 23.30 -18.04 -45.39
N GLY A 647 22.90 -17.20 -46.35
CA GLY A 647 21.57 -16.58 -46.36
C GLY A 647 21.39 -15.40 -45.38
N SER A 648 22.38 -15.11 -44.53
CA SER A 648 22.32 -13.96 -43.60
C SER A 648 22.10 -12.63 -44.33
N LYS A 649 21.21 -11.79 -43.79
CA LYS A 649 20.70 -10.59 -44.46
C LYS A 649 20.01 -9.66 -43.47
N THR A 650 20.53 -8.44 -43.32
CA THR A 650 19.83 -7.33 -42.65
C THR A 650 18.96 -6.54 -43.64
N PHE A 651 17.80 -6.12 -43.18
CA PHE A 651 16.77 -5.36 -43.88
C PHE A 651 16.81 -3.86 -43.46
N ALA A 652 15.99 -3.00 -44.06
CA ALA A 652 16.12 -1.54 -43.89
C ALA A 652 15.60 -1.02 -42.53
N ASP A 653 14.66 -1.76 -41.92
CA ASP A 653 14.06 -1.58 -40.60
C ASP A 653 14.90 -2.14 -39.44
N GLY A 654 16.06 -2.75 -39.74
CA GLY A 654 16.92 -3.43 -38.77
C GLY A 654 16.65 -4.93 -38.61
N SER A 655 15.53 -5.44 -39.12
CA SER A 655 15.22 -6.89 -39.12
C SER A 655 16.34 -7.65 -39.83
N THR A 656 16.68 -8.85 -39.38
CA THR A 656 17.85 -9.59 -39.85
C THR A 656 17.61 -11.10 -39.85
N ILE A 657 17.87 -11.76 -40.99
CA ILE A 657 18.14 -13.20 -41.00
C ILE A 657 19.58 -13.38 -40.51
N LEU A 658 19.76 -14.01 -39.36
CA LEU A 658 21.04 -14.20 -38.67
C LEU A 658 21.84 -15.33 -39.33
N GLY A 659 21.17 -16.39 -39.75
CA GLY A 659 21.74 -17.52 -40.48
C GLY A 659 20.65 -18.47 -40.97
N THR A 660 21.03 -19.48 -41.75
CA THR A 660 20.10 -20.50 -42.28
C THR A 660 20.58 -21.93 -42.09
N THR A 661 19.61 -22.82 -41.99
CA THR A 661 19.69 -24.28 -41.88
C THR A 661 18.64 -24.89 -42.82
N GLY A 662 18.28 -26.16 -42.65
CA GLY A 662 17.17 -26.78 -43.37
C GLY A 662 16.44 -27.86 -42.59
N ALA A 663 15.16 -28.02 -42.92
CA ALA A 663 14.32 -29.13 -42.47
C ALA A 663 14.26 -30.22 -43.54
N GLN A 664 14.25 -31.49 -43.14
CA GLN A 664 13.92 -32.58 -44.06
C GLN A 664 12.41 -32.78 -44.07
N LEU A 665 11.83 -32.93 -45.26
CA LEU A 665 10.43 -33.32 -45.41
C LEU A 665 10.28 -34.83 -45.54
N LYS A 666 9.07 -35.35 -45.28
CA LYS A 666 8.74 -36.79 -45.30
C LYS A 666 8.90 -37.45 -46.67
N ASP A 667 8.93 -36.68 -47.76
CA ASP A 667 9.18 -37.16 -49.12
C ASP A 667 10.68 -37.25 -49.48
N GLY A 668 11.56 -36.73 -48.61
CA GLY A 668 13.01 -36.70 -48.81
C GLY A 668 13.56 -35.40 -49.41
N THR A 669 12.72 -34.38 -49.63
CA THR A 669 13.17 -33.03 -50.00
C THR A 669 13.65 -32.23 -48.78
N THR A 670 14.16 -31.02 -49.03
CA THR A 670 14.67 -30.11 -47.99
C THR A 670 13.98 -28.75 -48.13
N MET A 671 13.51 -28.23 -47.01
CA MET A 671 12.91 -26.91 -46.82
C MET A 671 13.95 -25.98 -46.17
N LEU A 672 14.04 -24.73 -46.62
CA LEU A 672 14.93 -23.73 -46.04
C LEU A 672 14.36 -23.25 -44.70
N VAL A 673 15.23 -23.05 -43.71
CA VAL A 673 14.86 -22.56 -42.37
C VAL A 673 15.87 -21.48 -41.94
N GLY A 674 15.39 -20.39 -41.36
CA GLY A 674 16.21 -19.28 -40.90
C GLY A 674 16.09 -19.02 -39.40
N ASP A 675 17.20 -18.61 -38.80
CA ASP A 675 17.24 -17.96 -37.49
C ASP A 675 17.07 -16.45 -37.74
N VAL A 676 16.01 -15.83 -37.22
CA VAL A 676 15.58 -14.49 -37.62
C VAL A 676 15.45 -13.56 -36.42
N ALA A 677 15.60 -12.27 -36.68
CA ALA A 677 15.46 -11.14 -35.79
C ALA A 677 14.53 -10.12 -36.45
N LEU A 678 13.41 -9.77 -35.81
CA LEU A 678 12.36 -8.90 -36.31
C LEU A 678 12.30 -7.61 -35.49
N SER A 679 12.36 -6.47 -36.16
CA SER A 679 12.21 -5.15 -35.53
C SER A 679 10.75 -4.87 -35.16
N TYR A 680 10.50 -4.39 -33.94
CA TYR A 680 9.17 -3.97 -33.48
C TYR A 680 9.15 -2.58 -32.84
N LYS A 681 7.97 -1.95 -32.77
CA LYS A 681 7.75 -0.64 -32.15
C LYS A 681 7.39 -0.77 -30.67
N VAL A 682 8.39 -0.69 -29.80
CA VAL A 682 8.18 -0.40 -28.37
C VAL A 682 7.39 0.92 -28.23
N LEU A 683 6.28 0.91 -27.49
CA LEU A 683 5.25 1.97 -27.45
C LEU A 683 5.58 3.16 -26.53
#